data_AF-A0A5E8BKB4-F1
#
_entry.id   AF-A0A5E8BKB4-F1
#
_cell.length_a   1.000
_cell.length_b   1.000
_cell.length_c   1.000
_cell.angle_alpha   90.00
_cell.angle_beta   90.00
_cell.angle_gamma   90.00
#
_symmetry.space_group_name_H-M   'P 1'
#
loop_
_entity.id
_entity.type
_entity.pdbx_description
1 polymer ?
#
loop_
_entity_poly.entity_id
_entity_poly.type
_entity_poly.pdbx_seq_one_letter_code
_entity_poly.pdbx_strand_id
1 'polypeptide(L)'
;MSDSISSPLNYPSSERSRDPRPSSSLRESVSSPLEYPTSDASRYATPADRSRRGDLPFSTGSRTVPMSEFSEGSSSTVRVIWGTNVNLRDVEEKFRDFLLNFRMRYRMIADGVSVEEGDGEELTYHSMMLSMVHMGVTNLNLDVRNLEAFPEGHKLAKQLVNYPGEIIPVMDTTIKDCLLQLARDEHLLSPEEITAEIEPNFYKVRPFNLGNERGMRDLNPDDIDKLISIKGLVLRSTPVIPDMKAAFFKCCVCQTTTVVDVDRGVIPEPTRCPRRECESVNSMEIVHVRSTFGDKQVVRIQEAPSHVPDGQTPHSLSVLVYDELVDVCRAGDRVEMTGIFRSVPVRVNPQQRVVKSLYKTYVDVFHIQKTDSGRVGADASTLEAQYAASSADVDEIRTASVDDIQRMHDLSQRPDLYELLARSIAPSIFEHDDVKKGILLQLFGGTNKTFTKGGSPRYRGDINVLLCGDPSTSKSQLLQYVHKIAPRGMYTSGKGSSAVGLTAYVTRDQESKQLVLESGALVLSDGGVCCIDEFDKMNDSTRSVLHEVMEQQTVSVAKAGIITTLNARTSILASANPIGSKYNPDLSVVQNIDLPPPLLSRFDLVYLMLDKVDERADRQLARHLASMYLDDTPENASRYEVLPIEKLTMYISYAKEHIHPQLTGAAKQELVDAYVEMRKMGDDARSSEKRITATTRQLESLIRLSEAHARMQLHEHVRADDVREAVRLMRTAIKDYATDPRTGRIDMNMVQTGTSAAQRVLQTTLREDVLRAIEAVENNGSARYAEVVRKLGDAHAESLSAFEIAEAIRGLTQEGAIVVSGDGPRRSIRKTK
;
A
#
# COMPACT_ATOMS: atom_id res chain seq x y z
N MET A 1 4.64 78.40 -26.56
CA MET A 1 4.05 77.11 -26.96
C MET A 1 4.91 76.02 -26.35
N SER A 2 4.41 75.35 -25.31
CA SER A 2 4.98 74.14 -24.72
C SER A 2 4.01 73.62 -23.65
N ASP A 3 3.79 72.32 -23.67
CA ASP A 3 2.57 71.62 -23.25
C ASP A 3 2.41 71.34 -21.74
N SER A 4 1.14 71.10 -21.40
CA SER A 4 0.45 70.92 -20.12
C SER A 4 0.52 69.48 -19.54
N ILE A 5 0.87 69.28 -18.26
CA ILE A 5 0.03 69.03 -17.04
C ILE A 5 -0.63 67.62 -17.01
N SER A 6 -0.40 66.69 -16.06
CA SER A 6 -0.69 66.70 -14.59
C SER A 6 -0.16 65.38 -13.95
N SER A 7 0.76 65.41 -12.97
CA SER A 7 0.64 65.39 -11.49
C SER A 7 0.54 64.01 -10.79
N PRO A 8 1.47 63.68 -9.84
CA PRO A 8 1.39 62.54 -8.93
C PRO A 8 0.75 62.96 -7.58
N LEU A 9 -0.04 62.08 -6.95
CA LEU A 9 -0.67 62.35 -5.65
C LEU A 9 -0.08 61.49 -4.53
N ASN A 10 0.50 62.21 -3.56
CA ASN A 10 0.90 61.80 -2.21
C ASN A 10 -0.23 61.11 -1.44
N TYR A 11 0.11 60.10 -0.65
CA TYR A 11 -0.67 59.71 0.53
C TYR A 11 0.13 60.00 1.82
N PRO A 12 -0.47 60.68 2.82
CA PRO A 12 0.24 61.20 3.97
C PRO A 12 0.28 60.22 5.15
N SER A 13 1.28 60.43 5.99
CA SER A 13 1.46 59.86 7.32
C SER A 13 0.94 60.79 8.42
N SER A 14 0.05 60.29 9.28
CA SER A 14 -0.31 60.75 10.65
C SER A 14 -1.56 59.94 11.06
N GLU A 15 -1.96 59.66 12.30
CA GLU A 15 -1.56 59.99 13.66
C GLU A 15 -2.37 59.07 14.61
N ARG A 16 -1.94 58.99 15.87
CA ARG A 16 -2.61 58.27 16.96
C ARG A 16 -3.96 58.90 17.34
N SER A 17 -4.99 58.08 17.53
CA SER A 17 -6.14 58.29 18.45
C SER A 17 -6.76 56.90 18.71
N ARG A 18 -6.65 56.30 19.91
CA ARG A 18 -7.52 56.43 21.10
C ARG A 18 -9.01 56.48 20.76
N ASP A 19 -9.73 55.40 21.10
CA ASP A 19 -11.04 55.36 21.78
C ASP A 19 -11.54 53.88 21.88
N PRO A 20 -12.60 53.54 22.63
CA PRO A 20 -12.64 53.55 24.09
C PRO A 20 -13.10 52.19 24.68
N ARG A 21 -12.81 51.97 25.97
CA ARG A 21 -13.48 50.92 26.77
C ARG A 21 -14.93 51.36 27.06
N PRO A 22 -15.89 50.41 27.16
CA PRO A 22 -17.00 50.57 28.08
C PRO A 22 -16.86 49.62 29.26
N SER A 23 -17.03 50.20 30.44
CA SER A 23 -17.11 49.56 31.75
C SER A 23 -18.56 49.24 32.12
N SER A 24 -18.78 48.02 32.62
CA SER A 24 -19.53 47.64 33.82
C SER A 24 -21.03 48.01 34.03
N SER A 25 -21.70 47.06 34.72
CA SER A 25 -22.96 47.12 35.50
C SER A 25 -24.21 46.69 34.69
N LEU A 26 -25.09 45.75 35.08
CA LEU A 26 -25.48 45.12 36.36
C LEU A 26 -26.13 43.71 36.14
N ARG A 27 -26.00 42.85 37.18
CA ARG A 27 -26.93 41.85 37.83
C ARG A 27 -28.15 41.33 37.03
N GLU A 28 -28.49 40.03 37.05
CA GLU A 28 -29.00 39.18 38.16
C GLU A 28 -28.75 37.69 37.82
N SER A 29 -28.05 36.87 38.61
CA SER A 29 -28.47 36.06 39.78
C SER A 29 -29.55 35.00 39.56
N VAL A 30 -29.13 33.73 39.45
CA VAL A 30 -29.76 32.59 40.15
C VAL A 30 -28.64 31.68 40.66
N SER A 31 -28.62 31.47 41.97
CA SER A 31 -27.65 30.68 42.73
C SER A 31 -28.39 29.69 43.61
N SER A 32 -27.86 28.47 43.72
CA SER A 32 -27.99 27.65 44.93
C SER A 32 -26.83 26.63 45.01
N PRO A 33 -26.07 26.59 46.13
CA PRO A 33 -24.86 25.78 46.33
C PRO A 33 -25.05 24.63 47.35
N LEU A 34 -24.18 23.61 47.31
CA LEU A 34 -23.87 22.66 48.42
C LEU A 34 -22.40 22.19 48.20
N GLU A 35 -21.43 22.70 48.95
CA GLU A 35 -20.93 22.27 50.28
C GLU A 35 -19.84 21.18 50.23
N TYR A 36 -18.59 21.59 50.53
CA TYR A 36 -17.52 20.75 51.04
C TYR A 36 -17.16 21.26 52.45
N PRO A 37 -17.06 20.40 53.48
CA PRO A 37 -16.58 20.83 54.78
C PRO A 37 -15.07 20.60 54.93
N THR A 38 -14.39 21.64 55.40
CA THR A 38 -13.07 21.59 56.04
C THR A 38 -13.19 22.14 57.47
N SER A 39 -12.77 21.35 58.45
CA SER A 39 -12.28 21.73 59.78
C SER A 39 -11.67 20.45 60.39
N ASP A 40 -10.52 20.39 61.05
CA ASP A 40 -9.84 21.36 61.89
C ASP A 40 -8.31 21.14 61.87
N ALA A 41 -7.57 22.23 61.90
CA ALA A 41 -6.19 22.27 62.35
C ALA A 41 -6.11 23.15 63.60
N SER A 42 -5.60 22.62 64.70
CA SER A 42 -4.77 23.38 65.65
C SER A 42 -4.13 22.46 66.70
N ARG A 43 -2.80 22.43 66.72
CA ARG A 43 -2.00 22.82 67.91
C ARG A 43 -0.52 22.97 67.53
N TYR A 44 -0.05 24.18 67.81
CA TYR A 44 1.30 24.72 67.65
C TYR A 44 2.33 24.06 68.58
N ALA A 45 3.61 24.03 68.20
CA ALA A 45 4.65 24.95 68.71
C ALA A 45 6.09 24.40 68.52
N THR A 46 6.97 25.22 67.95
CA THR A 46 8.46 25.18 68.08
C THR A 46 8.89 26.23 69.13
N PRO A 47 10.19 26.51 69.40
CA PRO A 47 11.31 25.69 69.91
C PRO A 47 12.01 26.36 71.14
N ALA A 48 12.86 25.66 71.92
CA ALA A 48 14.07 26.20 72.61
C ALA A 48 14.74 25.23 73.63
N ASP A 49 16.03 24.95 73.39
CA ASP A 49 17.19 25.11 74.28
C ASP A 49 17.31 24.36 75.65
N ARG A 50 18.26 23.41 75.75
CA ARG A 50 19.39 23.44 76.71
C ARG A 50 20.33 22.21 76.62
N SER A 51 21.56 22.51 76.20
CA SER A 51 22.87 21.95 76.55
C SER A 51 23.01 20.85 77.63
N ARG A 52 23.82 19.80 77.32
CA ARG A 52 25.15 19.53 77.94
C ARG A 52 25.81 18.22 77.43
N ARG A 53 27.07 18.35 76.96
CA ARG A 53 28.25 17.45 77.04
C ARG A 53 28.13 16.01 76.48
N GLY A 54 29.05 15.45 75.70
CA GLY A 54 30.37 15.83 75.22
C GLY A 54 30.98 14.65 74.42
N ASP A 55 31.88 14.98 73.49
CA ASP A 55 33.05 14.24 72.98
C ASP A 55 33.00 12.73 72.56
N LEU A 56 33.09 12.53 71.23
CA LEU A 56 33.94 11.56 70.46
C LEU A 56 33.72 10.03 70.59
N PRO A 57 34.20 9.17 69.65
CA PRO A 57 34.44 9.30 68.22
C PRO A 57 33.91 8.10 67.37
N PHE A 58 34.09 8.23 66.06
CA PHE A 58 33.93 7.22 64.99
C PHE A 58 34.63 5.88 65.30
N SER A 59 33.95 4.74 65.12
CA SER A 59 34.57 3.41 65.05
C SER A 59 33.80 2.53 64.05
N THR A 60 34.52 2.15 63.00
CA THR A 60 34.31 0.98 62.15
C THR A 60 34.36 -0.30 63.00
N GLY A 61 33.46 -1.24 62.76
CA GLY A 61 33.43 -2.52 63.47
C GLY A 61 32.30 -3.45 63.04
N SER A 62 32.65 -4.38 62.16
CA SER A 62 31.93 -5.56 61.67
C SER A 62 30.81 -6.12 62.57
N ARG A 63 29.61 -6.31 61.99
CA ARG A 63 28.53 -7.10 62.60
C ARG A 63 28.39 -8.40 61.81
N THR A 64 28.83 -9.47 62.45
CA THR A 64 28.77 -10.86 61.96
C THR A 64 27.33 -11.36 61.88
N VAL A 65 27.01 -12.06 60.79
CA VAL A 65 25.80 -12.88 60.59
C VAL A 65 26.25 -14.34 60.52
N PRO A 66 25.51 -15.34 61.05
CA PRO A 66 26.01 -16.70 61.19
C PRO A 66 26.07 -17.41 59.84
N MET A 67 27.18 -18.09 59.57
CA MET A 67 27.33 -19.03 58.47
C MET A 67 26.59 -20.34 58.77
N SER A 68 25.74 -20.77 57.85
CA SER A 68 25.39 -22.17 57.64
C SER A 68 26.07 -22.67 56.37
N GLU A 69 26.70 -23.82 56.48
CA GLU A 69 27.54 -24.51 55.49
C GLU A 69 26.89 -24.61 54.10
N PHE A 70 27.60 -24.15 53.07
CA PHE A 70 27.40 -24.54 51.68
C PHE A 70 28.73 -25.01 51.09
N SER A 71 28.68 -26.17 50.46
CA SER A 71 29.80 -26.93 49.92
C SER A 71 30.62 -26.16 48.89
N GLU A 72 31.92 -26.41 48.90
CA GLU A 72 32.89 -25.97 47.90
C GLU A 72 32.46 -26.40 46.49
N GLY A 73 32.01 -25.43 45.70
CA GLY A 73 31.87 -25.46 44.26
C GLY A 73 32.14 -24.04 43.76
N SER A 74 33.08 -23.89 42.84
CA SER A 74 33.60 -22.64 42.29
C SER A 74 32.54 -21.54 42.07
N SER A 75 32.43 -20.59 43.00
CA SER A 75 31.58 -19.42 42.84
C SER A 75 32.28 -18.38 41.97
N SER A 76 32.10 -18.47 40.65
CA SER A 76 32.35 -17.32 39.78
C SER A 76 31.45 -16.17 40.23
N THR A 77 32.04 -15.00 40.50
CA THR A 77 31.28 -13.81 40.89
C THR A 77 30.29 -13.45 39.79
N VAL A 78 29.00 -13.66 40.01
CA VAL A 78 27.93 -13.36 39.04
C VAL A 78 27.85 -11.83 38.89
N ARG A 79 28.27 -11.32 37.73
CA ARG A 79 28.30 -9.88 37.42
C ARG A 79 26.99 -9.50 36.74
N VAL A 80 26.08 -8.90 37.50
CA VAL A 80 24.76 -8.45 37.03
C VAL A 80 24.78 -6.94 36.86
N ILE A 81 24.11 -6.44 35.82
CA ILE A 81 23.94 -5.00 35.58
C ILE A 81 22.94 -4.45 36.60
N TRP A 82 23.24 -3.31 37.22
CA TRP A 82 22.33 -2.66 38.15
C TRP A 82 21.02 -2.28 37.46
N GLY A 83 19.88 -2.74 38.00
CA GLY A 83 18.55 -2.45 37.45
C GLY A 83 18.02 -3.52 36.47
N THR A 84 18.82 -4.53 36.13
CA THR A 84 18.36 -5.70 35.36
C THR A 84 18.77 -7.00 36.06
N ASN A 85 18.23 -8.13 35.61
CA ASN A 85 18.60 -9.47 36.07
C ASN A 85 19.50 -10.19 35.04
N VAL A 86 20.14 -9.44 34.15
CA VAL A 86 20.92 -9.98 33.03
C VAL A 86 22.38 -10.18 33.44
N ASN A 87 22.90 -11.39 33.19
CA ASN A 87 24.31 -11.72 33.35
C ASN A 87 25.00 -11.63 31.99
N LEU A 88 26.01 -10.75 31.88
CA LEU A 88 26.73 -10.47 30.64
C LEU A 88 27.36 -11.73 30.04
N ARG A 89 28.03 -12.54 30.85
CA ARG A 89 28.73 -13.76 30.39
C ARG A 89 27.77 -14.82 29.85
N ASP A 90 26.61 -14.98 30.50
CA ASP A 90 25.56 -15.92 30.06
C ASP A 90 25.01 -15.53 28.69
N VAL A 91 24.88 -14.23 28.44
CA VAL A 91 24.44 -13.69 27.14
C VAL A 91 25.52 -13.91 26.07
N GLU A 92 26.78 -13.62 26.40
CA GLU A 92 27.90 -13.79 25.46
C GLU A 92 28.08 -15.24 25.01
N GLU A 93 28.04 -16.19 25.95
CA GLU A 93 28.19 -17.62 25.65
C GLU A 93 27.03 -18.15 24.80
N LYS A 94 25.78 -17.82 25.15
CA LYS A 94 24.60 -18.27 24.40
C LYS A 94 24.51 -17.69 23.01
N PHE A 95 24.88 -16.41 22.87
CA PHE A 95 24.87 -15.77 21.57
C PHE A 95 26.00 -16.28 20.67
N ARG A 96 27.18 -16.52 21.24
CA ARG A 96 28.27 -17.19 20.51
C ARG A 96 27.84 -18.59 20.04
N ASP A 97 27.22 -19.38 20.91
CA ASP A 97 26.72 -20.71 20.55
C ASP A 97 25.68 -20.63 19.43
N PHE A 98 24.76 -19.66 19.50
CA PHE A 98 23.82 -19.40 18.43
C PHE A 98 24.50 -19.06 17.09
N LEU A 99 25.48 -18.15 17.06
CA LEU A 99 26.17 -17.77 15.83
C LEU A 99 26.91 -18.93 15.16
N LEU A 100 27.47 -19.84 15.95
CA LEU A 100 28.28 -20.95 15.46
C LEU A 100 27.48 -22.21 15.16
N ASN A 101 26.36 -22.46 15.84
CA ASN A 101 25.64 -23.73 15.75
C ASN A 101 24.23 -23.63 15.16
N PHE A 102 23.76 -22.43 14.82
CA PHE A 102 22.43 -22.27 14.25
C PHE A 102 22.32 -22.88 12.85
N ARG A 103 21.20 -23.58 12.62
CA ARG A 103 20.85 -24.25 11.36
C ARG A 103 19.42 -23.88 10.97
N MET A 104 19.16 -23.77 9.67
CA MET A 104 17.82 -23.48 9.13
C MET A 104 16.77 -24.53 9.53
N ARG A 105 17.20 -25.76 9.82
CA ARG A 105 16.33 -26.80 10.36
C ARG A 105 15.54 -26.36 11.60
N TYR A 106 16.13 -25.60 12.52
CA TYR A 106 15.42 -25.12 13.72
C TYR A 106 14.27 -24.19 13.35
N ARG A 107 14.47 -23.34 12.32
CA ARG A 107 13.45 -22.44 11.80
C ARG A 107 12.30 -23.21 11.14
N MET A 108 12.62 -24.19 10.29
CA MET A 108 11.62 -25.02 9.62
C MET A 108 10.76 -25.83 10.60
N ILE A 109 11.36 -26.35 11.67
CA ILE A 109 10.63 -27.04 12.75
C ILE A 109 9.69 -26.07 13.47
N ALA A 110 10.16 -24.86 13.77
CA ALA A 110 9.34 -23.85 14.43
C ALA A 110 8.16 -23.37 13.55
N ASP A 111 8.35 -23.29 12.24
CA ASP A 111 7.32 -22.92 11.27
C ASP A 111 6.41 -24.12 10.86
N GLY A 112 6.63 -25.32 11.41
CA GLY A 112 5.75 -26.48 11.25
C GLY A 112 5.89 -27.24 9.92
N VAL A 113 6.98 -27.02 9.17
CA VAL A 113 7.25 -27.70 7.90
C VAL A 113 7.86 -29.08 8.16
N SER A 114 7.43 -30.10 7.40
CA SER A 114 8.00 -31.45 7.48
C SER A 114 9.43 -31.45 6.91
N VAL A 115 10.42 -31.74 7.77
CA VAL A 115 11.84 -31.77 7.39
C VAL A 115 12.25 -33.20 7.01
N GLU A 116 12.77 -33.41 5.81
CA GLU A 116 13.43 -34.65 5.39
C GLU A 116 14.90 -34.70 5.88
N GLU A 117 15.50 -35.89 5.95
CA GLU A 117 16.91 -36.05 6.36
C GLU A 117 17.86 -35.48 5.28
N GLY A 118 18.28 -34.22 5.46
CA GLY A 118 19.23 -33.53 4.57
C GLY A 118 18.91 -32.05 4.34
N ASP A 119 17.68 -31.61 4.60
CA ASP A 119 17.27 -30.22 4.38
C ASP A 119 17.65 -29.30 5.55
N GLY A 120 18.32 -28.18 5.22
CA GLY A 120 18.54 -27.05 6.14
C GLY A 120 19.65 -27.24 7.19
N GLU A 121 20.64 -28.11 6.94
CA GLU A 121 21.80 -28.28 7.83
C GLU A 121 22.89 -27.21 7.68
N GLU A 122 22.73 -26.31 6.71
CA GLU A 122 23.67 -25.22 6.47
C GLU A 122 23.71 -24.24 7.64
N LEU A 123 24.94 -23.84 8.00
CA LEU A 123 25.22 -22.86 9.05
C LEU A 123 25.08 -21.45 8.47
N THR A 124 23.87 -20.90 8.54
CA THR A 124 23.53 -19.64 7.86
C THR A 124 24.23 -18.42 8.43
N TYR A 125 24.32 -18.28 9.76
CA TYR A 125 25.03 -17.14 10.36
C TYR A 125 26.54 -17.25 10.17
N HIS A 126 27.08 -18.47 10.11
CA HIS A 126 28.49 -18.71 9.78
C HIS A 126 28.79 -18.26 8.34
N SER A 127 27.98 -18.66 7.37
CA SER A 127 28.16 -18.25 5.97
C SER A 127 27.97 -16.73 5.78
N MET A 128 27.02 -16.13 6.49
CA MET A 128 26.83 -14.67 6.50
C MET A 128 28.04 -13.93 7.08
N MET A 129 28.66 -14.44 8.15
CA MET A 129 29.88 -13.86 8.71
C MET A 129 31.06 -14.00 7.74
N LEU A 130 31.19 -15.12 7.04
CA LEU A 130 32.21 -15.26 5.99
C LEU A 130 32.01 -14.27 4.84
N SER A 131 30.77 -14.09 4.37
CA SER A 131 30.47 -13.07 3.36
C SER A 131 30.73 -11.66 3.88
N MET A 132 30.46 -11.41 5.16
CA MET A 132 30.70 -10.13 5.82
C MET A 132 32.20 -9.78 5.85
N VAL A 133 33.06 -10.75 6.17
CA VAL A 133 34.53 -10.59 6.10
C VAL A 133 34.97 -10.34 4.65
N HIS A 134 34.45 -11.10 3.69
CA HIS A 134 34.85 -10.97 2.28
C HIS A 134 34.44 -9.62 1.66
N MET A 135 33.26 -9.12 2.03
CA MET A 135 32.72 -7.86 1.52
C MET A 135 33.14 -6.64 2.35
N GLY A 136 33.77 -6.85 3.52
CA GLY A 136 34.15 -5.77 4.43
C GLY A 136 32.96 -5.02 5.04
N VAL A 137 31.79 -5.66 5.12
CA VAL A 137 30.56 -5.06 5.67
C VAL A 137 30.63 -5.12 7.20
N THR A 138 30.19 -4.07 7.89
CA THR A 138 30.23 -3.95 9.36
C THR A 138 28.91 -4.30 10.04
N ASN A 139 27.85 -4.52 9.28
CA ASN A 139 26.49 -4.76 9.77
C ASN A 139 26.06 -6.22 9.62
N LEU A 140 25.45 -6.76 10.68
CA LEU A 140 24.79 -8.06 10.65
C LEU A 140 23.28 -7.88 10.87
N ASN A 141 22.49 -8.25 9.86
CA ASN A 141 21.04 -8.31 10.00
C ASN A 141 20.66 -9.61 10.73
N LEU A 142 20.01 -9.49 11.88
CA LEU A 142 19.64 -10.63 12.74
C LEU A 142 18.11 -10.73 12.81
N ASP A 143 17.51 -11.80 12.28
CA ASP A 143 16.10 -12.07 12.54
C ASP A 143 15.91 -12.55 13.99
N VAL A 144 15.06 -11.88 14.75
CA VAL A 144 14.74 -12.25 16.13
C VAL A 144 13.97 -13.59 16.19
N ARG A 145 13.20 -13.93 15.15
CA ARG A 145 12.51 -15.23 15.08
C ARG A 145 13.46 -16.41 14.92
N ASN A 146 14.60 -16.21 14.25
CA ASN A 146 15.65 -17.22 14.18
C ASN A 146 16.25 -17.47 15.57
N LEU A 147 16.44 -16.41 16.35
CA LEU A 147 16.91 -16.52 17.72
C LEU A 147 15.90 -17.19 18.65
N GLU A 148 14.60 -16.97 18.41
CA GLU A 148 13.52 -17.61 19.17
C GLU A 148 13.38 -19.11 18.86
N ALA A 149 13.61 -19.52 17.60
CA ALA A 149 13.57 -20.92 17.18
C ALA A 149 14.69 -21.77 17.79
N PHE A 150 15.79 -21.14 18.23
CA PHE A 150 16.91 -21.84 18.85
C PHE A 150 16.63 -22.15 20.34
N PRO A 151 16.78 -23.41 20.81
CA PRO A 151 16.43 -23.81 22.17
C PRO A 151 17.11 -23.00 23.28
N GLU A 152 18.41 -22.69 23.12
CA GLU A 152 19.15 -21.87 24.10
C GLU A 152 18.95 -20.36 23.89
N GLY A 153 18.53 -19.97 22.68
CA GLY A 153 18.32 -18.59 22.24
C GLY A 153 17.00 -17.97 22.71
N HIS A 154 15.98 -18.78 23.02
CA HIS A 154 14.67 -18.28 23.44
C HIS A 154 14.71 -17.39 24.70
N LYS A 155 15.57 -17.71 25.68
CA LYS A 155 15.76 -16.82 26.86
C LYS A 155 16.39 -15.49 26.44
N LEU A 156 17.38 -15.54 25.55
CA LEU A 156 18.07 -14.37 25.04
C LEU A 156 17.14 -13.47 24.22
N ALA A 157 16.26 -14.05 23.39
CA ALA A 157 15.27 -13.30 22.62
C ALA A 157 14.32 -12.48 23.53
N LYS A 158 13.82 -13.08 24.62
CA LYS A 158 12.99 -12.35 25.61
C LYS A 158 13.77 -11.27 26.34
N GLN A 159 15.04 -11.50 26.62
CA GLN A 159 15.90 -10.49 27.23
C GLN A 159 16.16 -9.35 26.25
N LEU A 160 16.42 -9.64 24.97
CA LEU A 160 16.65 -8.65 23.91
C LEU A 160 15.44 -7.71 23.73
N VAL A 161 14.22 -8.24 23.79
CA VAL A 161 13.00 -7.42 23.68
C VAL A 161 12.84 -6.47 24.86
N ASN A 162 13.17 -6.91 26.07
CA ASN A 162 12.96 -6.14 27.30
C ASN A 162 14.12 -5.19 27.63
N TYR A 163 15.35 -5.57 27.31
CA TYR A 163 16.57 -4.83 27.63
C TYR A 163 17.49 -4.66 26.40
N PRO A 164 17.00 -4.10 25.28
CA PRO A 164 17.78 -3.96 24.06
C PRO A 164 19.01 -3.06 24.24
N GLY A 165 18.91 -2.02 25.07
CA GLY A 165 19.99 -1.04 25.27
C GLY A 165 21.28 -1.62 25.86
N GLU A 166 21.18 -2.69 26.65
CA GLU A 166 22.34 -3.36 27.26
C GLU A 166 22.79 -4.59 26.46
N ILE A 167 21.86 -5.27 25.78
CA ILE A 167 22.15 -6.54 25.11
C ILE A 167 22.77 -6.31 23.73
N ILE A 168 22.36 -5.28 22.98
CA ILE A 168 22.91 -4.99 21.66
C ILE A 168 24.43 -4.72 21.71
N PRO A 169 24.96 -3.87 22.61
CA PRO A 169 26.41 -3.67 22.74
C PRO A 169 27.18 -4.95 23.07
N VAL A 170 26.58 -5.86 23.84
CA VAL A 170 27.17 -7.16 24.16
C VAL A 170 27.21 -8.02 22.89
N MET A 171 26.13 -8.04 22.11
CA MET A 171 26.07 -8.75 20.83
C MET A 171 27.11 -8.21 19.83
N ASP A 172 27.28 -6.89 19.75
CA ASP A 172 28.31 -6.24 18.91
C ASP A 172 29.72 -6.73 19.27
N THR A 173 30.01 -6.82 20.58
CA THR A 173 31.30 -7.29 21.08
C THR A 173 31.51 -8.77 20.76
N THR A 174 30.49 -9.61 20.95
CA THR A 174 30.58 -11.04 20.65
C THR A 174 30.75 -11.35 19.17
N ILE A 175 30.15 -10.57 18.26
CA ILE A 175 30.36 -10.74 16.82
C ILE A 175 31.78 -10.42 16.45
N LYS A 176 32.32 -9.34 17.00
CA LYS A 176 33.74 -9.01 16.80
C LYS A 176 34.64 -10.17 17.23
N ASP A 177 34.40 -10.75 18.41
CA ASP A 177 35.15 -11.90 18.89
C ASP A 177 35.01 -13.13 17.97
N CYS A 178 33.80 -13.43 17.49
CA CYS A 178 33.55 -14.55 16.58
C CYS A 178 34.20 -14.33 15.21
N LEU A 179 34.12 -13.13 14.65
CA LEU A 179 34.78 -12.77 13.39
C LEU A 179 36.29 -12.89 13.50
N LEU A 180 36.88 -12.46 14.63
CA LEU A 180 38.31 -12.63 14.88
C LEU A 180 38.71 -14.11 15.00
N GLN A 181 37.85 -14.97 15.55
CA GLN A 181 38.08 -16.42 15.58
C GLN A 181 38.00 -17.03 14.18
N LEU A 182 36.95 -16.73 13.43
CA LEU A 182 36.75 -17.24 12.07
C LEU A 182 37.85 -16.80 11.10
N ALA A 183 38.28 -15.54 11.17
CA ALA A 183 39.37 -15.03 10.35
C ALA A 183 40.70 -15.75 10.62
N ARG A 184 40.92 -16.22 11.87
CA ARG A 184 42.09 -17.02 12.24
C ARG A 184 41.96 -18.47 11.79
N ASP A 185 40.79 -19.07 11.93
CA ASP A 185 40.56 -20.48 11.66
C ASP A 185 40.61 -20.77 10.14
N GLU A 186 39.94 -19.96 9.32
CA GLU A 186 39.89 -20.18 7.85
C GLU A 186 41.11 -19.66 7.09
N HIS A 187 42.11 -19.06 7.77
CA HIS A 187 43.34 -18.51 7.14
C HIS A 187 43.07 -17.57 5.93
N LEU A 188 41.93 -16.88 5.94
CA LEU A 188 41.48 -16.02 4.83
C LEU A 188 42.34 -14.75 4.68
N LEU A 189 42.94 -14.28 5.77
CA LEU A 189 43.71 -13.04 5.88
C LEU A 189 45.00 -13.28 6.67
N SER A 190 46.05 -12.51 6.37
CA SER A 190 47.28 -12.55 7.16
C SER A 190 47.04 -11.96 8.57
N PRO A 191 47.80 -12.39 9.62
CA PRO A 191 47.63 -11.88 10.98
C PRO A 191 47.75 -10.36 11.09
N GLU A 192 48.53 -9.74 10.20
CA GLU A 192 48.74 -8.28 10.15
C GLU A 192 47.52 -7.53 9.59
N GLU A 193 46.84 -8.09 8.58
CA GLU A 193 45.61 -7.52 7.99
C GLU A 193 44.42 -7.64 8.96
N ILE A 194 44.33 -8.73 9.73
CA ILE A 194 43.27 -8.92 10.74
C ILE A 194 43.35 -7.84 11.83
N THR A 195 44.55 -7.56 12.34
CA THR A 195 44.76 -6.49 13.33
C THR A 195 44.58 -5.08 12.77
N ALA A 196 44.84 -4.88 11.48
CA ALA A 196 44.76 -3.57 10.84
C ALA A 196 43.34 -3.20 10.37
N GLU A 197 42.53 -4.15 9.93
CA GLU A 197 41.23 -3.89 9.30
C GLU A 197 40.03 -4.27 10.16
N ILE A 198 40.08 -5.42 10.87
CA ILE A 198 38.92 -5.95 11.63
C ILE A 198 38.87 -5.35 13.03
N GLU A 199 40.02 -5.25 13.71
CA GLU A 199 40.09 -4.79 15.09
C GLU A 199 39.69 -3.31 15.33
N PRO A 200 39.98 -2.34 14.43
CA PRO A 200 39.54 -0.95 14.65
C PRO A 200 38.07 -0.71 14.28
N ASN A 201 37.45 -1.61 13.52
CA ASN A 201 36.07 -1.44 13.06
C ASN A 201 35.06 -1.81 14.15
N PHE A 202 33.98 -1.04 14.20
CA PHE A 202 32.82 -1.33 15.05
C PHE A 202 31.80 -2.14 14.24
N TYR A 203 31.42 -3.30 14.78
CA TYR A 203 30.39 -4.15 14.22
C TYR A 203 29.05 -3.84 14.88
N LYS A 204 27.97 -3.80 14.10
CA LYS A 204 26.62 -3.46 14.58
C LYS A 204 25.63 -4.58 14.27
N VAL A 205 24.86 -4.99 15.26
CA VAL A 205 23.71 -5.89 15.08
C VAL A 205 22.44 -5.11 14.78
N ARG A 206 21.73 -5.56 13.75
CA ARG A 206 20.44 -5.02 13.34
C ARG A 206 19.36 -6.09 13.55
N PRO A 207 18.74 -6.16 14.74
CA PRO A 207 17.65 -7.09 14.98
C PRO A 207 16.41 -6.67 14.19
N PHE A 208 15.82 -7.58 13.42
CA PHE A 208 14.60 -7.32 12.64
C PHE A 208 13.53 -8.39 12.90
N ASN A 209 12.30 -8.11 12.46
CA ASN A 209 11.16 -9.04 12.49
C ASN A 209 10.76 -9.56 13.90
N LEU A 210 10.39 -8.63 14.80
CA LEU A 210 9.74 -9.03 16.06
C LEU A 210 8.33 -9.53 15.76
N GLY A 211 8.01 -10.78 16.12
CA GLY A 211 6.67 -11.36 15.98
C GLY A 211 5.55 -10.63 16.75
N ASN A 212 5.89 -9.59 17.52
CA ASN A 212 4.95 -8.70 18.20
C ASN A 212 4.78 -7.41 17.40
N GLU A 213 3.97 -7.45 16.34
CA GLU A 213 3.55 -6.26 15.63
C GLU A 213 2.55 -5.48 16.49
N ARG A 214 2.98 -4.34 17.06
CA ARG A 214 2.08 -3.45 17.81
C ARG A 214 1.64 -2.29 16.94
N GLY A 215 0.34 -2.00 16.97
CA GLY A 215 -0.21 -0.81 16.34
C GLY A 215 0.36 0.45 16.98
N MET A 216 0.46 1.53 16.21
CA MET A 216 1.01 2.80 16.71
C MET A 216 0.19 3.41 17.85
N ARG A 217 -1.07 3.00 17.97
CA ARG A 217 -2.03 3.38 19.02
C ARG A 217 -1.89 2.56 20.29
N ASP A 218 -1.41 1.32 20.18
CA ASP A 218 -1.27 0.38 21.29
C ASP A 218 0.07 0.53 22.02
N LEU A 219 0.79 1.62 21.76
CA LEU A 219 2.03 1.95 22.45
C LEU A 219 1.73 2.46 23.86
N ASN A 220 1.96 1.59 24.82
CA ASN A 220 1.77 1.90 26.23
C ASN A 220 3.05 2.46 26.85
N PRO A 221 2.93 3.25 27.94
CA PRO A 221 4.09 3.67 28.73
C PRO A 221 4.92 2.50 29.28
N ASP A 222 4.33 1.31 29.44
CA ASP A 222 5.01 0.10 29.89
C ASP A 222 6.06 -0.41 28.89
N ASP A 223 6.03 0.08 27.66
CA ASP A 223 6.93 -0.34 26.57
C ASP A 223 8.08 0.64 26.33
N ILE A 224 8.23 1.63 27.20
CA ILE A 224 9.43 2.48 27.21
C ILE A 224 10.66 1.58 27.41
N ASP A 225 11.70 1.88 26.64
CA ASP A 225 12.97 1.15 26.59
C ASP A 225 12.89 -0.31 26.11
N LYS A 226 11.74 -0.75 25.56
CA LYS A 226 11.60 -2.04 24.88
C LYS A 226 11.79 -1.93 23.37
N LEU A 227 12.12 -3.06 22.76
CA LEU A 227 12.21 -3.21 21.31
C LEU A 227 10.82 -3.41 20.71
N ILE A 228 10.47 -2.59 19.72
CA ILE A 228 9.17 -2.60 19.03
C ILE A 228 9.37 -2.63 17.52
N SER A 229 8.44 -3.29 16.81
CA SER A 229 8.31 -3.18 15.35
C SER A 229 7.08 -2.33 15.03
N ILE A 230 7.26 -1.26 14.26
CA ILE A 230 6.17 -0.39 13.78
C ILE A 230 6.18 -0.39 12.26
N LYS A 231 5.01 -0.65 11.69
CA LYS A 231 4.75 -0.52 10.25
C LYS A 231 4.06 0.80 9.98
N GLY A 232 4.56 1.54 9.00
CA GLY A 232 3.93 2.79 8.63
C GLY A 232 4.43 3.35 7.30
N LEU A 233 3.75 4.41 6.89
CA LEU A 233 4.11 5.20 5.74
C LEU A 233 4.99 6.37 6.19
N VAL A 234 6.13 6.56 5.53
CA VAL A 234 6.96 7.74 5.74
C VAL A 234 6.25 8.96 5.17
N LEU A 235 5.85 9.90 6.03
CA LEU A 235 5.30 11.18 5.58
C LEU A 235 6.40 12.09 5.04
N ARG A 236 7.49 12.19 5.81
CA ARG A 236 8.59 13.12 5.54
C ARG A 236 9.85 12.70 6.27
N SER A 237 10.99 13.01 5.66
CA SER A 237 12.32 12.93 6.26
C SER A 237 12.92 14.35 6.34
N THR A 238 13.60 14.66 7.44
CA THR A 238 14.42 15.88 7.52
C THR A 238 15.71 15.69 6.72
N PRO A 239 16.41 16.77 6.32
CA PRO A 239 17.81 16.64 5.92
C PRO A 239 18.65 16.05 7.05
N VAL A 240 19.85 15.58 6.69
CA VAL A 240 20.82 15.04 7.64
C VAL A 240 21.29 16.14 8.58
N ILE A 241 21.20 15.87 9.88
CA ILE A 241 21.62 16.76 10.97
C ILE A 241 22.90 16.15 11.58
N PRO A 242 24.02 16.88 11.62
CA PRO A 242 25.23 16.39 12.28
C PRO A 242 25.07 16.44 13.80
N ASP A 243 25.33 15.32 14.48
CA ASP A 243 25.35 15.17 15.94
C ASP A 243 26.79 14.95 16.41
N MET A 244 27.24 15.61 17.49
CA MET A 244 28.65 15.59 17.89
C MET A 244 28.97 14.33 18.70
N LYS A 245 29.94 13.50 18.23
CA LYS A 245 30.42 12.30 18.94
C LYS A 245 31.67 12.57 19.79
N ALA A 246 32.62 13.34 19.25
CA ALA A 246 33.81 13.76 20.00
C ALA A 246 34.14 15.22 19.72
N ALA A 247 34.42 15.96 20.80
CA ALA A 247 34.76 17.37 20.75
C ALA A 247 36.28 17.54 20.62
N PHE A 248 36.69 18.40 19.69
CA PHE A 248 38.10 18.77 19.53
C PHE A 248 38.37 20.09 20.24
N PHE A 249 39.22 20.08 21.27
CA PHE A 249 39.65 21.27 22.00
C PHE A 249 41.06 21.68 21.61
N LYS A 250 41.30 22.99 21.60
CA LYS A 250 42.60 23.62 21.36
C LYS A 250 42.91 24.63 22.45
N CYS A 251 44.12 24.56 23.00
CA CYS A 251 44.60 25.57 23.94
C CYS A 251 44.92 26.91 23.24
N CYS A 252 44.46 28.03 23.79
CA CYS A 252 44.78 29.37 23.26
C CYS A 252 46.25 29.76 23.48
N VAL A 253 46.91 29.25 24.53
CA VAL A 253 48.29 29.63 24.90
C VAL A 253 49.34 28.77 24.20
N CYS A 254 49.24 27.45 24.32
CA CYS A 254 50.25 26.51 23.82
C CYS A 254 49.84 25.74 22.56
N GLN A 255 48.65 26.00 22.03
CA GLN A 255 48.09 25.35 20.84
C GLN A 255 48.02 23.81 20.88
N THR A 256 48.22 23.21 22.05
CA THR A 256 48.06 21.77 22.23
C THR A 256 46.59 21.40 22.07
N THR A 257 46.34 20.29 21.40
CA THR A 257 45.00 19.82 21.03
C THR A 257 44.63 18.59 21.83
N THR A 258 43.37 18.48 22.22
CA THR A 258 42.82 17.33 22.94
C THR A 258 41.48 16.95 22.36
N VAL A 259 41.26 15.67 22.13
CA VAL A 259 39.95 15.12 21.77
C VAL A 259 39.31 14.58 23.04
N VAL A 260 38.04 14.90 23.24
CA VAL A 260 37.24 14.42 24.37
C VAL A 260 35.92 13.90 23.83
N ASP A 261 35.60 12.65 24.16
CA ASP A 261 34.36 12.01 23.75
C ASP A 261 33.17 12.54 24.55
N VAL A 262 32.00 12.58 23.91
CA VAL A 262 30.77 13.01 24.56
C VAL A 262 30.16 11.86 25.34
N ASP A 263 30.03 12.01 26.67
CA ASP A 263 29.41 11.00 27.52
C ASP A 263 28.00 11.43 27.93
N ARG A 264 26.99 10.61 27.62
CA ARG A 264 25.57 10.84 27.95
C ARG A 264 25.04 12.25 27.60
N GLY A 265 25.52 12.81 26.48
CA GLY A 265 25.11 14.12 25.98
C GLY A 265 25.70 15.32 26.74
N VAL A 266 26.67 15.08 27.63
CA VAL A 266 27.46 16.14 28.28
C VAL A 266 28.88 16.07 27.72
N ILE A 267 29.37 17.21 27.24
CA ILE A 267 30.75 17.35 26.78
C ILE A 267 31.57 17.83 27.99
N PRO A 268 32.46 17.00 28.57
CA PRO A 268 33.27 17.44 29.68
C PRO A 268 34.40 18.34 29.15
N GLU A 269 34.32 19.64 29.45
CA GLU A 269 35.38 20.57 29.06
C GLU A 269 36.63 20.40 29.95
N PRO A 270 37.82 20.20 29.37
CA PRO A 270 39.05 20.17 30.15
C PRO A 270 39.38 21.57 30.67
N THR A 271 39.16 21.79 31.96
CA THR A 271 39.45 23.09 32.62
C THR A 271 40.94 23.43 32.68
N ARG A 272 41.83 22.46 32.49
CA ARG A 272 43.28 22.63 32.47
C ARG A 272 43.88 22.04 31.22
N CYS A 273 44.90 22.71 30.70
CA CYS A 273 45.71 22.18 29.60
C CYS A 273 46.42 20.88 30.05
N PRO A 274 46.39 19.78 29.26
CA PRO A 274 47.09 18.53 29.60
C PRO A 274 48.62 18.67 29.56
N ARG A 275 49.14 19.70 28.87
CA ARG A 275 50.58 19.96 28.79
C ARG A 275 51.08 20.52 30.11
N ARG A 276 51.96 19.76 30.78
CA ARG A 276 52.59 20.09 32.06
C ARG A 276 53.34 21.44 32.09
N GLU A 277 53.79 21.92 30.93
CA GLU A 277 54.49 23.21 30.82
C GLU A 277 53.55 24.43 30.77
N CYS A 278 52.30 24.23 30.34
CA CYS A 278 51.37 25.34 30.15
C CYS A 278 50.39 25.49 31.32
N GLU A 279 49.82 24.38 31.83
CA GLU A 279 48.88 24.26 32.97
C GLU A 279 47.86 25.41 33.15
N SER A 280 47.56 26.14 32.08
CA SER A 280 46.70 27.30 32.13
C SER A 280 45.26 26.85 32.34
N VAL A 281 44.59 27.55 33.26
CA VAL A 281 43.19 27.29 33.62
C VAL A 281 42.28 27.99 32.61
N ASN A 282 41.22 27.31 32.18
CA ASN A 282 40.18 27.81 31.28
C ASN A 282 40.72 28.35 29.94
N SER A 283 41.78 27.74 29.41
CA SER A 283 42.42 28.14 28.15
C SER A 283 42.01 27.27 26.95
N MET A 284 41.06 26.35 27.13
CA MET A 284 40.61 25.43 26.09
C MET A 284 39.43 26.02 25.32
N GLU A 285 39.58 26.07 24.00
CA GLU A 285 38.53 26.48 23.07
C GLU A 285 38.12 25.29 22.21
N ILE A 286 36.81 25.10 22.01
CA ILE A 286 36.30 24.03 21.14
C ILE A 286 36.39 24.45 19.67
N VAL A 287 37.02 23.60 18.85
CA VAL A 287 37.10 23.77 17.40
C VAL A 287 36.08 22.85 16.74
N HIS A 288 34.91 23.40 16.44
CA HIS A 288 33.80 22.67 15.84
C HIS A 288 34.17 21.98 14.51
N VAL A 289 34.93 22.63 13.62
CA VAL A 289 35.28 22.09 12.29
C VAL A 289 36.09 20.79 12.35
N ARG A 290 36.88 20.57 13.41
CA ARG A 290 37.72 19.38 13.59
C ARG A 290 37.10 18.33 14.52
N SER A 291 35.92 18.61 15.04
CA SER A 291 35.20 17.65 15.88
C SER A 291 34.60 16.55 15.01
N THR A 292 34.43 15.35 15.57
CA THR A 292 33.83 14.23 14.84
C THR A 292 32.32 14.26 15.05
N PHE A 293 31.58 14.21 13.94
CA PHE A 293 30.12 14.20 13.93
C PHE A 293 29.62 12.84 13.45
N GLY A 294 28.50 12.38 14.00
CA GLY A 294 27.67 11.31 13.46
C GLY A 294 26.45 11.90 12.77
N ASP A 295 25.91 11.19 11.79
CA ASP A 295 24.74 11.64 11.06
C ASP A 295 23.47 11.23 11.79
N LYS A 296 22.55 12.18 11.93
CA LYS A 296 21.24 11.97 12.56
C LYS A 296 20.15 12.49 11.65
N GLN A 297 19.10 11.71 11.45
CA GLN A 297 17.95 12.10 10.66
C GLN A 297 16.67 11.87 11.45
N VAL A 298 15.72 12.80 11.32
CA VAL A 298 14.39 12.66 11.91
C VAL A 298 13.41 12.32 10.79
N VAL A 299 12.77 11.17 10.91
CA VAL A 299 11.75 10.68 9.99
C VAL A 299 10.40 10.70 10.69
N ARG A 300 9.37 11.23 10.03
CA ARG A 300 8.01 11.21 10.57
C ARG A 300 7.20 10.17 9.82
N ILE A 301 6.62 9.24 10.59
CA ILE A 301 5.89 8.09 10.06
C ILE A 301 4.44 8.20 10.49
N GLN A 302 3.56 7.73 9.61
CA GLN A 302 2.13 7.66 9.81
C GLN A 302 1.67 6.20 9.77
N GLU A 303 0.67 5.91 10.59
CA GLU A 303 -0.02 4.61 10.55
C GLU A 303 -0.57 4.33 9.14
N ALA A 304 -0.43 3.08 8.68
CA ALA A 304 -1.00 2.67 7.41
C ALA A 304 -2.54 2.78 7.44
N PRO A 305 -3.19 3.26 6.36
CA PRO A 305 -4.63 3.52 6.36
C PRO A 305 -5.49 2.28 6.65
N SER A 306 -4.97 1.06 6.44
CA SER A 306 -5.65 -0.19 6.75
C SER A 306 -5.89 -0.42 8.24
N HIS A 307 -5.05 0.14 9.12
CA HIS A 307 -5.14 -0.05 10.58
C HIS A 307 -5.83 1.12 11.29
N VAL A 308 -6.26 2.14 10.55
CA VAL A 308 -6.90 3.32 11.13
C VAL A 308 -8.39 3.03 11.34
N PRO A 309 -8.90 3.01 12.59
CA PRO A 309 -10.32 2.94 12.85
C PRO A 309 -11.06 4.19 12.36
N ASP A 310 -12.29 3.98 11.91
CA ASP A 310 -13.14 5.02 11.33
C ASP A 310 -13.34 6.20 12.27
N GLY A 311 -13.27 7.42 11.71
CA GLY A 311 -13.56 8.66 12.44
C GLY A 311 -12.40 9.24 13.26
N GLN A 312 -11.22 8.60 13.28
CA GLN A 312 -10.03 9.15 13.93
C GLN A 312 -8.95 9.51 12.91
N THR A 313 -8.23 10.60 13.17
CA THR A 313 -7.07 10.95 12.35
C THR A 313 -5.93 9.95 12.58
N PRO A 314 -5.23 9.53 11.53
CA PRO A 314 -4.04 8.68 11.67
C PRO A 314 -3.00 9.36 12.58
N HIS A 315 -2.48 8.60 13.54
CA HIS A 315 -1.42 9.11 14.41
C HIS A 315 -0.12 9.25 13.61
N SER A 316 0.76 10.13 14.08
CA SER A 316 2.11 10.28 13.51
C SER A 316 3.16 10.14 14.62
N LEU A 317 4.22 9.37 14.38
CA LEU A 317 5.35 9.23 15.29
C LEU A 317 6.60 9.84 14.68
N SER A 318 7.44 10.40 15.55
CA SER A 318 8.77 10.85 15.21
C SER A 318 9.75 9.72 15.48
N VAL A 319 10.59 9.47 14.48
CA VAL A 319 11.56 8.39 14.47
C VAL A 319 12.93 8.98 14.21
N LEU A 320 13.92 8.56 14.97
CA LEU A 320 15.31 8.97 14.82
C LEU A 320 16.10 7.84 14.18
N VAL A 321 16.89 8.23 13.18
CA VAL A 321 17.72 7.33 12.39
C VAL A 321 19.16 7.85 12.46
N TYR A 322 20.12 6.94 12.57
CA TYR A 322 21.51 7.25 12.86
C TYR A 322 22.47 6.64 11.82
N ASP A 323 23.59 7.33 11.60
CA ASP A 323 24.73 6.93 10.78
C ASP A 323 24.29 6.38 9.40
N GLU A 324 24.39 5.06 9.19
CA GLU A 324 24.24 4.39 7.88
C GLU A 324 22.78 4.26 7.43
N LEU A 325 21.82 4.28 8.36
CA LEU A 325 20.40 4.17 8.03
C LEU A 325 19.81 5.49 7.50
N VAL A 326 20.60 6.56 7.52
CA VAL A 326 20.21 7.88 7.04
C VAL A 326 19.98 7.85 5.54
N ASP A 327 18.93 8.55 5.09
CA ASP A 327 18.49 8.65 3.70
C ASP A 327 18.07 7.32 3.05
N VAL A 328 17.95 6.24 3.83
CA VAL A 328 17.37 4.97 3.36
C VAL A 328 15.88 5.15 3.07
N CYS A 329 15.16 5.92 3.89
CA CYS A 329 13.72 6.15 3.76
C CYS A 329 13.40 7.41 2.95
N ARG A 330 12.60 7.28 1.88
CA ARG A 330 12.03 8.43 1.15
C ARG A 330 10.59 8.66 1.56
N ALA A 331 10.10 9.89 1.37
CA ALA A 331 8.70 10.22 1.62
C ALA A 331 7.80 9.39 0.69
N GLY A 332 6.76 8.77 1.26
CA GLY A 332 5.83 7.88 0.55
C GLY A 332 6.18 6.39 0.61
N ASP A 333 7.36 6.02 1.13
CA ASP A 333 7.73 4.62 1.28
C ASP A 333 6.96 3.97 2.45
N ARG A 334 6.57 2.71 2.25
CA ARG A 334 6.08 1.86 3.34
C ARG A 334 7.26 1.13 3.95
N VAL A 335 7.47 1.38 5.23
CA VAL A 335 8.60 0.83 5.97
C VAL A 335 8.11 0.16 7.23
N GLU A 336 8.76 -0.94 7.54
CA GLU A 336 8.71 -1.59 8.83
C GLU A 336 10.00 -1.23 9.56
N MET A 337 9.86 -0.51 10.67
CA MET A 337 10.99 -0.08 11.46
C MET A 337 11.00 -0.80 12.78
N THR A 338 12.16 -1.33 13.13
CA THR A 338 12.41 -1.91 14.45
C THR A 338 13.32 -1.00 15.24
N GLY A 339 12.93 -0.74 16.49
CA GLY A 339 13.62 0.26 17.30
C GLY A 339 13.18 0.27 18.75
N ILE A 340 13.88 1.07 19.55
CA ILE A 340 13.57 1.28 20.96
C ILE A 340 12.61 2.46 21.10
N PHE A 341 11.56 2.27 21.87
CA PHE A 341 10.68 3.37 22.25
C PHE A 341 11.30 4.21 23.38
N ARG A 342 11.67 5.46 23.10
CA ARG A 342 12.30 6.37 24.05
C ARG A 342 11.38 7.53 24.40
N SER A 343 11.54 8.04 25.62
CA SER A 343 10.86 9.24 26.09
C SER A 343 11.86 10.29 26.55
N VAL A 344 11.71 11.54 26.09
CA VAL A 344 12.60 12.66 26.45
C VAL A 344 11.79 13.83 27.00
N PRO A 345 12.22 14.42 28.13
CA PRO A 345 11.53 15.56 28.73
C PRO A 345 11.67 16.80 27.86
N VAL A 346 10.58 17.54 27.69
CA VAL A 346 10.56 18.80 26.94
C VAL A 346 10.64 19.98 27.91
N ARG A 347 11.56 20.92 27.65
CA ARG A 347 11.64 22.17 28.43
C ARG A 347 10.50 23.12 28.05
N VAL A 348 9.89 23.78 29.04
CA VAL A 348 8.81 24.77 28.79
C VAL A 348 9.36 26.01 28.10
N ASN A 349 10.51 26.48 28.58
CA ASN A 349 11.23 27.63 28.05
C ASN A 349 12.71 27.25 27.89
N PRO A 350 13.33 27.41 26.72
CA PRO A 350 14.72 27.04 26.50
C PRO A 350 15.73 27.64 27.49
N GLN A 351 15.42 28.82 28.06
CA GLN A 351 16.31 29.51 29.01
C GLN A 351 16.24 28.98 30.45
N GLN A 352 15.14 28.31 30.82
CA GLN A 352 14.93 27.83 32.18
C GLN A 352 15.13 26.32 32.24
N ARG A 353 15.65 25.83 33.38
CA ARG A 353 15.90 24.39 33.61
C ARG A 353 14.63 23.59 33.90
N VAL A 354 13.47 24.24 34.02
CA VAL A 354 12.20 23.58 34.31
C VAL A 354 11.70 22.75 33.12
N VAL A 355 11.37 21.50 33.39
CA VAL A 355 10.86 20.54 32.40
C VAL A 355 9.35 20.37 32.54
N LYS A 356 8.68 20.02 31.43
CA LYS A 356 7.28 19.59 31.44
C LYS A 356 7.18 18.17 32.00
N SER A 357 6.09 17.91 32.73
CA SER A 357 5.75 16.56 33.21
C SER A 357 5.37 15.60 32.08
N LEU A 358 4.93 16.12 30.92
CA LEU A 358 4.66 15.33 29.72
C LEU A 358 5.93 15.21 28.88
N TYR A 359 6.38 13.97 28.71
CA TYR A 359 7.55 13.62 27.94
C TYR A 359 7.17 13.47 26.47
N LYS A 360 8.03 13.93 25.56
CA LYS A 360 7.87 13.67 24.13
C LYS A 360 8.45 12.28 23.86
N THR A 361 7.69 11.44 23.18
CA THR A 361 8.13 10.11 22.78
C THR A 361 8.68 10.13 21.37
N TYR A 362 9.66 9.27 21.10
CA TYR A 362 10.17 8.99 19.76
C TYR A 362 10.71 7.56 19.73
N VAL A 363 10.90 7.03 18.53
CA VAL A 363 11.49 5.72 18.32
C VAL A 363 12.91 5.89 17.82
N ASP A 364 13.84 5.17 18.41
CA ASP A 364 15.24 5.09 18.00
C ASP A 364 15.44 3.82 17.17
N VAL A 365 15.80 3.94 15.90
CA VAL A 365 15.74 2.82 14.95
C VAL A 365 17.06 2.09 14.83
N PHE A 366 16.98 0.76 14.86
CA PHE A 366 18.09 -0.14 14.56
C PHE A 366 18.03 -0.75 13.17
N HIS A 367 16.82 -1.02 12.67
CA HIS A 367 16.66 -1.61 11.35
C HIS A 367 15.40 -1.09 10.65
N ILE A 368 15.53 -0.92 9.33
CA ILE A 368 14.48 -0.45 8.43
C ILE A 368 14.31 -1.50 7.35
N GLN A 369 13.16 -2.14 7.32
CA GLN A 369 12.77 -3.04 6.24
C GLN A 369 11.79 -2.31 5.32
N LYS A 370 12.16 -2.16 4.04
CA LYS A 370 11.23 -1.64 3.02
C LYS A 370 10.32 -2.78 2.59
N THR A 371 9.00 -2.58 2.64
CA THR A 371 8.05 -3.62 2.20
C THR A 371 7.81 -3.63 0.69
N ASP A 372 8.26 -2.59 -0.04
CA ASP A 372 8.12 -2.50 -1.50
C ASP A 372 9.51 -2.58 -2.18
N SER A 373 10.03 -3.78 -2.40
CA SER A 373 11.32 -4.03 -3.09
C SER A 373 11.22 -3.99 -4.62
N GLY A 374 10.04 -4.25 -5.20
CA GLY A 374 9.79 -4.32 -6.66
C GLY A 374 10.02 -3.02 -7.46
N ARG A 375 10.64 -2.00 -6.86
CA ARG A 375 10.94 -0.70 -7.44
C ARG A 375 12.41 -0.31 -7.31
N VAL A 376 13.33 -1.25 -7.55
CA VAL A 376 14.74 -0.91 -7.78
C VAL A 376 14.88 -0.23 -9.15
N GLY A 377 14.50 1.05 -9.21
CA GLY A 377 15.16 2.01 -10.08
C GLY A 377 16.52 2.31 -9.48
N ALA A 378 17.56 2.13 -10.28
CA ALA A 378 18.96 2.21 -9.89
C ALA A 378 19.31 3.51 -9.16
N ASP A 379 19.54 3.41 -7.85
CA ASP A 379 20.50 4.24 -7.12
C ASP A 379 21.47 3.28 -6.41
N ALA A 380 22.43 2.75 -7.19
CA ALA A 380 23.40 1.73 -6.80
C ALA A 380 24.58 2.28 -5.97
N SER A 381 24.38 3.35 -5.21
CA SER A 381 25.49 4.03 -4.52
C SER A 381 25.80 3.52 -3.12
N THR A 382 24.96 2.66 -2.52
CA THR A 382 25.23 2.07 -1.21
C THR A 382 25.47 0.56 -1.32
N LEU A 383 26.59 0.09 -0.76
CA LEU A 383 26.97 -1.33 -0.64
C LEU A 383 25.87 -2.19 0.00
N GLU A 384 25.00 -1.58 0.82
CA GLU A 384 23.85 -2.24 1.44
C GLU A 384 22.80 -2.76 0.45
N ALA A 385 22.63 -2.11 -0.72
CA ALA A 385 21.66 -2.56 -1.73
C ALA A 385 22.09 -3.88 -2.41
N GLN A 386 23.40 -4.14 -2.50
CA GLN A 386 23.93 -5.40 -3.00
C GLN A 386 23.80 -6.53 -1.96
N TYR A 387 23.96 -6.21 -0.67
CA TYR A 387 23.79 -7.17 0.43
C TYR A 387 22.32 -7.56 0.62
N ALA A 388 21.39 -6.59 0.47
CA ALA A 388 19.96 -6.85 0.52
C ALA A 388 19.51 -7.80 -0.62
N ALA A 389 20.10 -7.69 -1.81
CA ALA A 389 19.75 -8.50 -2.97
C ALA A 389 20.11 -9.99 -2.81
N SER A 390 21.18 -10.33 -2.09
CA SER A 390 21.57 -11.74 -1.86
C SER A 390 20.84 -12.40 -0.68
N SER A 391 20.36 -11.62 0.30
CA SER A 391 19.52 -12.11 1.38
C SER A 391 18.01 -12.13 1.05
N ALA A 392 17.59 -11.39 0.02
CA ALA A 392 16.17 -11.21 -0.31
C ALA A 392 15.50 -12.43 -0.98
N ASP A 393 16.25 -13.40 -1.50
CA ASP A 393 15.66 -14.58 -2.16
C ASP A 393 14.87 -15.50 -1.18
N VAL A 394 15.03 -15.33 0.14
CA VAL A 394 14.35 -16.17 1.15
C VAL A 394 13.25 -15.42 1.93
N ASP A 395 13.30 -14.08 2.03
CA ASP A 395 12.53 -13.32 3.04
C ASP A 395 11.38 -12.43 2.51
N GLU A 396 11.16 -12.31 1.20
CA GLU A 396 10.16 -11.35 0.69
C GLU A 396 8.69 -11.83 0.66
N ILE A 397 8.41 -13.05 1.08
CA ILE A 397 7.02 -13.48 1.26
C ILE A 397 6.68 -13.40 2.74
N ARG A 398 5.91 -12.37 3.13
CA ARG A 398 5.07 -12.45 4.32
C ARG A 398 4.20 -13.70 4.20
N THR A 399 4.66 -14.81 4.78
CA THR A 399 3.90 -16.02 5.09
C THR A 399 2.94 -16.47 3.98
N ALA A 400 3.45 -16.95 2.85
CA ALA A 400 2.80 -18.07 2.21
C ALA A 400 3.59 -19.29 2.64
N SER A 401 3.02 -20.09 3.54
CA SER A 401 3.59 -21.41 3.77
C SER A 401 3.65 -22.14 2.43
N VAL A 402 4.57 -23.10 2.27
CA VAL A 402 4.62 -23.93 1.04
C VAL A 402 3.24 -24.54 0.74
N ASP A 403 2.48 -24.84 1.81
CA ASP A 403 1.08 -25.28 1.78
C ASP A 403 0.10 -24.23 1.23
N ASP A 404 0.27 -22.94 1.55
CA ASP A 404 -0.56 -21.87 0.96
C ASP A 404 -0.27 -21.64 -0.52
N ILE A 405 0.99 -21.73 -0.95
CA ILE A 405 1.37 -21.64 -2.36
C ILE A 405 0.76 -22.80 -3.14
N GLN A 406 0.81 -24.02 -2.58
CA GLN A 406 0.16 -25.19 -3.17
C GLN A 406 -1.36 -24.98 -3.29
N ARG A 407 -2.02 -24.48 -2.23
CA ARG A 407 -3.46 -24.15 -2.29
C ARG A 407 -3.78 -23.10 -3.34
N MET A 408 -2.93 -22.09 -3.54
CA MET A 408 -3.12 -21.08 -4.58
C MET A 408 -3.00 -21.68 -5.98
N HIS A 409 -2.04 -22.58 -6.18
CA HIS A 409 -1.89 -23.28 -7.45
C HIS A 409 -3.08 -24.23 -7.71
N ASP A 410 -3.57 -24.92 -6.69
CA ASP A 410 -4.78 -25.77 -6.77
C ASP A 410 -6.03 -24.94 -7.10
N LEU A 411 -6.16 -23.74 -6.52
CA LEU A 411 -7.22 -22.80 -6.89
C LEU A 411 -7.10 -22.39 -8.35
N SER A 412 -5.89 -22.09 -8.83
CA SER A 412 -5.62 -21.69 -10.21
C SER A 412 -6.02 -22.73 -11.24
N GLN A 413 -6.00 -24.02 -10.88
CA GLN A 413 -6.38 -25.11 -11.79
C GLN A 413 -7.90 -25.26 -11.97
N ARG A 414 -8.71 -24.62 -11.12
CA ARG A 414 -10.17 -24.73 -11.22
C ARG A 414 -10.68 -23.99 -12.46
N PRO A 415 -11.52 -24.62 -13.30
CA PRO A 415 -12.06 -23.99 -14.51
C PRO A 415 -13.00 -22.81 -14.19
N ASP A 416 -13.66 -22.84 -13.03
CA ASP A 416 -14.61 -21.81 -12.58
C ASP A 416 -13.92 -20.67 -11.80
N LEU A 417 -12.58 -20.59 -11.78
CA LEU A 417 -11.82 -19.61 -11.00
C LEU A 417 -12.27 -18.17 -11.28
N TYR A 418 -12.49 -17.83 -12.55
CA TYR A 418 -12.86 -16.47 -12.94
C TYR A 418 -14.20 -16.03 -12.35
N GLU A 419 -15.18 -16.94 -12.32
CA GLU A 419 -16.50 -16.67 -11.73
C GLU A 419 -16.45 -16.71 -10.20
N LEU A 420 -15.68 -17.64 -9.63
CA LEU A 420 -15.43 -17.76 -8.20
C LEU A 420 -14.78 -16.50 -7.61
N LEU A 421 -13.77 -15.96 -8.26
CA LEU A 421 -13.11 -14.74 -7.80
C LEU A 421 -14.01 -13.52 -8.00
N ALA A 422 -14.74 -13.44 -9.13
CA ALA A 422 -15.68 -12.35 -9.39
C ALA A 422 -16.80 -12.28 -8.34
N ARG A 423 -17.39 -13.42 -7.94
CA ARG A 423 -18.40 -13.45 -6.87
C ARG A 423 -17.82 -13.11 -5.49
N SER A 424 -16.55 -13.44 -5.25
CA SER A 424 -15.90 -13.25 -3.94
C SER A 424 -15.50 -11.79 -3.65
N ILE A 425 -15.32 -10.93 -4.67
CA ILE A 425 -14.99 -9.50 -4.48
C ILE A 425 -16.10 -8.77 -3.73
N ALA A 426 -17.36 -9.02 -4.10
CA ALA A 426 -18.51 -8.35 -3.53
C ALA A 426 -19.68 -9.34 -3.43
N PRO A 427 -19.76 -10.12 -2.34
CA PRO A 427 -20.83 -11.09 -2.15
C PRO A 427 -22.19 -10.43 -1.90
N SER A 428 -22.22 -9.20 -1.38
CA SER A 428 -23.46 -8.47 -1.07
C SER A 428 -24.14 -7.81 -2.27
N ILE A 429 -23.45 -7.70 -3.41
CA ILE A 429 -23.96 -7.03 -4.61
C ILE A 429 -24.39 -8.11 -5.61
N PHE A 430 -25.65 -8.08 -6.04
CA PHE A 430 -26.22 -9.05 -6.99
C PHE A 430 -26.14 -8.55 -8.45
N GLU A 431 -26.28 -9.44 -9.44
CA GLU A 431 -26.41 -9.20 -10.90
C GLU A 431 -25.22 -8.63 -11.69
N HIS A 432 -24.39 -7.74 -11.13
CA HIS A 432 -23.37 -7.02 -11.88
C HIS A 432 -22.05 -7.78 -12.11
N ASP A 433 -22.11 -9.01 -12.62
CA ASP A 433 -20.93 -9.88 -12.74
C ASP A 433 -19.90 -9.38 -13.75
N ASP A 434 -20.31 -8.79 -14.88
CA ASP A 434 -19.37 -8.24 -15.86
C ASP A 434 -18.62 -7.01 -15.30
N VAL A 435 -19.24 -6.22 -14.43
CA VAL A 435 -18.58 -5.09 -13.73
C VAL A 435 -17.57 -5.63 -12.72
N LYS A 436 -17.94 -6.66 -11.94
CA LYS A 436 -17.04 -7.31 -10.99
C LYS A 436 -15.83 -7.93 -11.69
N LYS A 437 -16.03 -8.57 -12.84
CA LYS A 437 -14.97 -9.10 -13.71
C LYS A 437 -14.01 -8.01 -14.18
N GLY A 438 -14.53 -6.86 -14.61
CA GLY A 438 -13.70 -5.70 -14.97
C GLY A 438 -12.85 -5.16 -13.82
N ILE A 439 -13.46 -5.02 -12.63
CA ILE A 439 -12.75 -4.58 -11.41
C ILE A 439 -11.72 -5.61 -10.96
N LEU A 440 -12.03 -6.89 -11.12
CA LEU A 440 -11.09 -7.97 -10.84
C LEU A 440 -9.84 -7.83 -11.70
N LEU A 441 -9.99 -7.65 -13.02
CA LEU A 441 -8.87 -7.42 -13.92
C LEU A 441 -8.09 -6.16 -13.54
N GLN A 442 -8.76 -5.13 -13.01
CA GLN A 442 -8.09 -3.94 -12.49
C GLN A 442 -7.23 -4.24 -11.24
N LEU A 443 -7.70 -5.07 -10.30
CA LEU A 443 -6.90 -5.49 -9.14
C LEU A 443 -5.66 -6.28 -9.58
N PHE A 444 -5.82 -7.14 -10.60
CA PHE A 444 -4.74 -7.85 -11.28
C PHE A 444 -4.07 -7.05 -12.41
N GLY A 445 -4.18 -5.71 -12.50
CA GLY A 445 -3.74 -4.89 -13.65
C GLY A 445 -2.43 -5.29 -14.36
N GLY A 446 -2.27 -4.92 -15.64
CA GLY A 446 -1.25 -5.47 -16.55
C GLY A 446 0.23 -5.31 -16.18
N THR A 447 1.11 -5.76 -17.07
CA THR A 447 2.57 -5.73 -16.84
C THR A 447 3.18 -4.38 -17.20
N ASN A 448 4.16 -3.94 -16.42
CA ASN A 448 4.93 -2.73 -16.72
C ASN A 448 6.10 -3.07 -17.65
N LYS A 449 6.02 -2.70 -18.93
CA LYS A 449 7.08 -2.98 -19.90
C LYS A 449 8.09 -1.84 -19.96
N THR A 450 9.36 -2.17 -19.73
CA THR A 450 10.51 -1.26 -19.95
C THR A 450 11.27 -1.69 -21.19
N PHE A 451 11.23 -0.88 -22.25
CA PHE A 451 12.01 -1.15 -23.46
C PHE A 451 13.41 -0.55 -23.33
N THR A 452 14.46 -1.37 -23.41
CA THR A 452 15.85 -0.91 -23.35
C THR A 452 16.35 -0.25 -24.64
N LYS A 453 15.67 -0.47 -25.77
CA LYS A 453 16.12 -0.08 -27.12
C LYS A 453 15.40 1.13 -27.73
N GLY A 454 14.44 1.74 -27.03
CA GLY A 454 13.74 2.93 -27.50
C GLY A 454 13.66 3.95 -26.36
N GLY A 455 14.22 5.14 -26.56
CA GLY A 455 14.22 6.21 -25.55
C GLY A 455 12.85 6.83 -25.23
N SER A 456 11.75 6.16 -25.60
CA SER A 456 10.39 6.54 -25.27
C SER A 456 10.00 6.04 -23.87
N PRO A 457 9.16 6.80 -23.14
CA PRO A 457 8.92 6.63 -21.72
C PRO A 457 8.16 5.34 -21.41
N ARG A 458 8.31 4.90 -20.16
CA ARG A 458 7.63 3.75 -19.52
C ARG A 458 6.17 3.65 -19.95
N TYR A 459 5.79 2.56 -20.62
CA TYR A 459 4.40 2.31 -20.95
C TYR A 459 3.66 1.85 -19.70
N ARG A 460 2.50 2.44 -19.48
CA ARG A 460 1.60 2.12 -18.38
C ARG A 460 1.02 0.71 -18.53
N GLY A 461 1.10 -0.11 -17.48
CA GLY A 461 0.43 -1.43 -17.38
C GLY A 461 -0.93 -1.39 -16.64
N ASP A 462 -1.17 -0.36 -15.83
CA ASP A 462 -2.35 -0.26 -14.95
C ASP A 462 -3.65 0.00 -15.73
N ILE A 463 -4.78 -0.52 -15.22
CA ILE A 463 -6.09 -0.42 -15.87
C ILE A 463 -6.96 0.61 -15.16
N ASN A 464 -7.60 1.49 -15.94
CA ASN A 464 -8.55 2.47 -15.44
C ASN A 464 -9.99 2.08 -15.74
N VAL A 465 -10.85 2.13 -14.73
CA VAL A 465 -12.27 1.78 -14.85
C VAL A 465 -13.14 2.96 -14.40
N LEU A 466 -14.15 3.27 -15.20
CA LEU A 466 -15.17 4.27 -14.89
C LEU A 466 -16.54 3.60 -14.78
N LEU A 467 -17.24 3.86 -13.67
CA LEU A 467 -18.58 3.38 -13.38
C LEU A 467 -19.58 4.52 -13.51
N CYS A 468 -20.35 4.54 -14.59
CA CYS A 468 -21.37 5.56 -14.86
C CYS A 468 -22.76 4.99 -14.63
N GLY A 469 -23.71 5.77 -14.12
CA GLY A 469 -25.08 5.28 -13.95
C GLY A 469 -25.93 6.11 -13.00
N ASP A 470 -27.12 5.64 -12.68
CA ASP A 470 -28.03 6.32 -11.75
C ASP A 470 -27.58 6.16 -10.28
N PRO A 471 -27.89 7.10 -9.36
CA PRO A 471 -27.40 7.09 -7.98
C PRO A 471 -27.97 5.96 -7.11
N SER A 472 -29.10 5.34 -7.51
CA SER A 472 -29.70 4.18 -6.84
C SER A 472 -28.90 2.89 -7.00
N THR A 473 -27.90 2.89 -7.88
CA THR A 473 -27.05 1.73 -8.13
C THR A 473 -25.92 1.63 -7.10
N SER A 474 -25.53 0.42 -6.70
CA SER A 474 -24.54 0.14 -5.62
C SER A 474 -23.08 0.56 -5.92
N LYS A 475 -22.83 1.61 -6.72
CA LYS A 475 -21.49 2.01 -7.15
C LYS A 475 -20.58 2.43 -6.00
N SER A 476 -21.06 3.29 -5.11
CA SER A 476 -20.27 3.78 -3.97
C SER A 476 -19.95 2.64 -3.00
N GLN A 477 -20.86 1.67 -2.84
CA GLN A 477 -20.58 0.45 -2.06
C GLN A 477 -19.50 -0.39 -2.73
N LEU A 478 -19.56 -0.56 -4.06
CA LEU A 478 -18.55 -1.31 -4.82
C LEU A 478 -17.15 -0.68 -4.67
N LEU A 479 -17.05 0.65 -4.76
CA LEU A 479 -15.81 1.40 -4.50
C LEU A 479 -15.27 1.15 -3.08
N GLN A 480 -16.14 1.16 -2.07
CA GLN A 480 -15.75 0.89 -0.67
C GLN A 480 -15.24 -0.55 -0.48
N TYR A 481 -15.87 -1.54 -1.11
CA TYR A 481 -15.37 -2.92 -1.07
C TYR A 481 -13.99 -3.04 -1.72
N VAL A 482 -13.79 -2.42 -2.89
CA VAL A 482 -12.49 -2.43 -3.57
C VAL A 482 -11.41 -1.74 -2.73
N HIS A 483 -11.74 -0.63 -2.07
CA HIS A 483 -10.82 0.04 -1.14
C HIS A 483 -10.37 -0.88 0.01
N LYS A 484 -11.27 -1.71 0.56
CA LYS A 484 -10.95 -2.67 1.64
C LYS A 484 -10.10 -3.85 1.16
N ILE A 485 -10.31 -4.32 -0.08
CA ILE A 485 -9.54 -5.44 -0.65
C ILE A 485 -8.15 -4.99 -1.10
N ALA A 486 -8.03 -3.78 -1.65
CA ALA A 486 -6.75 -3.31 -2.18
C ALA A 486 -5.78 -2.96 -1.03
N PRO A 487 -4.56 -3.55 -0.98
CA PRO A 487 -3.57 -3.26 0.07
C PRO A 487 -3.06 -1.81 0.03
N ARG A 488 -3.27 -1.13 -1.11
CA ARG A 488 -2.96 0.29 -1.37
C ARG A 488 -4.18 1.04 -1.88
N GLY A 489 -5.36 0.73 -1.34
CA GLY A 489 -6.60 1.42 -1.64
C GLY A 489 -6.67 2.78 -0.94
N MET A 490 -6.95 3.86 -1.69
CA MET A 490 -7.35 5.14 -1.11
C MET A 490 -8.76 5.48 -1.57
N TYR A 491 -9.64 5.87 -0.65
CA TYR A 491 -10.98 6.34 -0.97
C TYR A 491 -11.05 7.86 -0.85
N THR A 492 -11.51 8.52 -1.92
CA THR A 492 -11.64 9.98 -2.00
C THR A 492 -12.98 10.35 -2.63
N SER A 493 -13.57 11.46 -2.18
CA SER A 493 -14.77 12.04 -2.80
C SER A 493 -14.37 13.22 -3.68
N GLY A 494 -14.94 13.32 -4.88
CA GLY A 494 -14.64 14.34 -5.87
C GLY A 494 -14.94 15.77 -5.39
N LYS A 495 -15.97 15.97 -4.56
CA LYS A 495 -16.24 17.28 -3.94
C LYS A 495 -15.31 17.60 -2.78
N GLY A 496 -14.97 16.59 -1.98
CA GLY A 496 -14.11 16.74 -0.79
C GLY A 496 -12.62 16.85 -1.13
N SER A 497 -12.23 16.52 -2.36
CA SER A 497 -10.85 16.47 -2.80
C SER A 497 -10.49 17.69 -3.62
N SER A 498 -9.56 18.50 -3.10
CA SER A 498 -8.95 19.58 -3.87
C SER A 498 -7.74 19.06 -4.66
N ALA A 499 -7.27 19.83 -5.66
CA ALA A 499 -6.09 19.45 -6.44
C ALA A 499 -4.85 19.27 -5.55
N VAL A 500 -4.80 20.04 -4.45
CA VAL A 500 -3.76 19.99 -3.42
C VAL A 500 -3.84 18.69 -2.61
N GLY A 501 -5.05 18.22 -2.28
CA GLY A 501 -5.27 16.96 -1.58
C GLY A 501 -5.02 15.71 -2.43
N LEU A 502 -5.21 15.79 -3.76
CA LEU A 502 -4.92 14.70 -4.68
C LEU A 502 -3.42 14.60 -5.03
N THR A 503 -2.73 15.73 -5.19
CA THR A 503 -1.33 15.78 -5.66
C THR A 503 -0.30 15.72 -4.54
N ALA A 504 0.26 16.87 -4.19
CA ALA A 504 1.17 17.09 -3.09
C ALA A 504 1.08 18.57 -2.72
N TYR A 505 1.36 18.84 -1.46
CA TYR A 505 1.31 20.19 -0.92
C TYR A 505 2.57 20.49 -0.13
N VAL A 506 2.95 21.76 -0.11
CA VAL A 506 4.18 22.18 0.55
C VAL A 506 3.81 22.74 1.92
N THR A 507 4.31 22.10 2.98
CA THR A 507 4.18 22.58 4.37
C THR A 507 5.51 23.13 4.86
N ARG A 508 5.46 24.06 5.81
CA ARG A 508 6.66 24.52 6.51
C ARG A 508 6.81 23.74 7.80
N ASP A 509 7.92 23.05 7.96
CA ASP A 509 8.19 22.30 9.18
C ASP A 509 8.53 23.25 10.35
N GLN A 510 8.09 22.91 11.57
CA GLN A 510 8.29 23.76 12.75
C GLN A 510 9.69 23.59 13.35
N GLU A 511 10.29 22.39 13.24
CA GLU A 511 11.61 22.10 13.79
C GLU A 511 12.72 22.64 12.87
N SER A 512 12.69 22.29 11.59
CA SER A 512 13.70 22.72 10.61
C SER A 512 13.44 24.09 9.98
N LYS A 513 12.20 24.62 10.07
CA LYS A 513 11.72 25.82 9.35
C LYS A 513 11.83 25.73 7.82
N GLN A 514 12.17 24.56 7.27
CA GLN A 514 12.29 24.31 5.84
C GLN A 514 10.93 23.97 5.23
N LEU A 515 10.82 24.16 3.92
CA LEU A 515 9.65 23.78 3.12
C LEU A 515 9.79 22.31 2.77
N VAL A 516 8.80 21.51 3.18
CA VAL A 516 8.74 20.08 2.97
C VAL A 516 7.52 19.76 2.11
N LEU A 517 7.68 18.83 1.19
CA LEU A 517 6.60 18.33 0.35
C LEU A 517 5.88 17.19 1.07
N GLU A 518 4.57 17.32 1.24
CA GLU A 518 3.68 16.27 1.76
C GLU A 518 2.88 15.65 0.61
N SER A 519 2.88 14.32 0.56
CA SER A 519 2.22 13.53 -0.48
C SER A 519 0.70 13.58 -0.32
N GLY A 520 -0.01 13.80 -1.42
CA GLY A 520 -1.47 13.72 -1.51
C GLY A 520 -1.94 12.31 -1.88
N ALA A 521 -3.27 12.12 -1.95
CA ALA A 521 -3.90 10.81 -2.04
C ALA A 521 -3.40 9.95 -3.22
N LEU A 522 -3.15 10.55 -4.39
CA LEU A 522 -2.67 9.80 -5.57
C LEU A 522 -1.26 9.26 -5.35
N VAL A 523 -0.36 10.07 -4.80
CA VAL A 523 1.02 9.66 -4.53
C VAL A 523 1.06 8.57 -3.44
N LEU A 524 0.15 8.64 -2.47
CA LEU A 524 0.03 7.59 -1.44
C LEU A 524 -0.46 6.26 -2.01
N SER A 525 -1.39 6.30 -2.97
CA SER A 525 -1.94 5.12 -3.63
C SER A 525 -1.03 4.50 -4.69
N ASP A 526 0.21 4.96 -4.85
CA ASP A 526 1.14 4.49 -5.89
C ASP A 526 1.34 2.96 -5.88
N GLY A 527 1.11 2.26 -6.98
CA GLY A 527 1.07 0.79 -7.09
C GLY A 527 -0.26 0.13 -6.66
N GLY A 528 -1.24 0.95 -6.27
CA GLY A 528 -2.55 0.56 -5.76
C GLY A 528 -3.72 1.04 -6.60
N VAL A 529 -4.88 1.12 -5.95
CA VAL A 529 -6.13 1.61 -6.55
C VAL A 529 -6.58 2.87 -5.83
N CYS A 530 -6.76 3.96 -6.57
CA CYS A 530 -7.40 5.17 -6.07
C CYS A 530 -8.88 5.14 -6.45
N CYS A 531 -9.74 5.05 -5.45
CA CYS A 531 -11.18 5.08 -5.58
C CYS A 531 -11.66 6.54 -5.47
N ILE A 532 -12.33 7.04 -6.52
CA ILE A 532 -12.87 8.40 -6.57
C ILE A 532 -14.38 8.33 -6.75
N ASP A 533 -15.13 8.77 -5.74
CA ASP A 533 -16.59 8.92 -5.85
C ASP A 533 -17.00 10.31 -6.34
N GLU A 534 -18.17 10.45 -6.96
CA GLU A 534 -18.70 11.70 -7.53
C GLU A 534 -17.69 12.41 -8.46
N PHE A 535 -17.12 11.67 -9.41
CA PHE A 535 -16.12 12.18 -10.35
C PHE A 535 -16.62 13.36 -11.20
N ASP A 536 -17.92 13.39 -11.50
CA ASP A 536 -18.56 14.46 -12.25
C ASP A 536 -18.56 15.80 -11.48
N LYS A 537 -18.50 15.78 -10.15
CA LYS A 537 -18.56 16.98 -9.30
C LYS A 537 -17.21 17.63 -9.03
N MET A 538 -16.15 17.14 -9.64
CA MET A 538 -14.82 17.71 -9.48
C MET A 538 -14.61 19.03 -10.24
N ASN A 539 -13.80 19.92 -9.68
CA ASN A 539 -13.42 21.18 -10.31
C ASN A 539 -12.45 20.94 -11.49
N ASP A 540 -12.46 21.80 -12.50
CA ASP A 540 -11.60 21.62 -13.69
C ASP A 540 -10.09 21.64 -13.38
N SER A 541 -9.66 22.32 -12.32
CA SER A 541 -8.26 22.30 -11.85
C SER A 541 -7.82 20.96 -11.28
N THR A 542 -8.74 20.16 -10.74
CA THR A 542 -8.46 18.78 -10.31
C THR A 542 -8.46 17.82 -11.50
N ARG A 543 -9.32 18.06 -12.49
CA ARG A 543 -9.39 17.27 -13.73
C ARG A 543 -8.10 17.42 -14.57
N SER A 544 -7.49 18.61 -14.59
CA SER A 544 -6.21 18.83 -15.29
C SER A 544 -5.05 18.02 -14.70
N VAL A 545 -5.00 17.85 -13.38
CA VAL A 545 -4.02 16.97 -12.73
C VAL A 545 -4.22 15.52 -13.17
N LEU A 546 -5.47 15.04 -13.18
CA LEU A 546 -5.74 13.67 -13.61
C LEU A 546 -5.36 13.44 -15.07
N HIS A 547 -5.40 14.49 -15.89
CA HIS A 547 -4.93 14.38 -17.25
C HIS A 547 -3.44 14.05 -17.35
N GLU A 548 -2.62 14.49 -16.40
CA GLU A 548 -1.21 14.16 -16.33
C GLU A 548 -1.01 12.74 -15.78
N VAL A 549 -1.67 12.43 -14.65
CA VAL A 549 -1.53 11.17 -13.93
C VAL A 549 -1.97 9.96 -14.76
N MET A 550 -3.11 10.05 -15.45
CA MET A 550 -3.64 8.93 -16.23
C MET A 550 -2.79 8.61 -17.47
N GLU A 551 -2.08 9.60 -18.03
CA GLU A 551 -1.27 9.43 -19.24
C GLU A 551 0.17 9.05 -18.91
N GLN A 552 0.80 9.81 -18.02
CA GLN A 552 2.24 9.71 -17.74
C GLN A 552 2.54 8.94 -16.45
N GLN A 553 1.54 8.71 -15.60
CA GLN A 553 1.71 8.14 -14.26
C GLN A 553 2.67 8.94 -13.37
N THR A 554 2.76 10.25 -13.63
CA THR A 554 3.59 11.20 -12.89
C THR A 554 2.78 12.46 -12.57
N VAL A 555 3.16 13.14 -11.49
CA VAL A 555 2.63 14.44 -11.07
C VAL A 555 3.79 15.42 -11.01
N SER A 556 3.78 16.44 -11.87
CA SER A 556 4.72 17.55 -11.79
C SER A 556 4.24 18.59 -10.77
N VAL A 557 5.09 18.90 -9.81
CA VAL A 557 4.85 19.91 -8.78
C VAL A 557 5.92 20.99 -8.87
N ALA A 558 5.51 22.20 -9.24
CA ALA A 558 6.33 23.40 -9.24
C ALA A 558 5.73 24.42 -8.25
N LYS A 559 6.08 24.31 -6.96
CA LYS A 559 5.55 25.19 -5.89
C LYS A 559 6.64 25.59 -4.91
N ALA A 560 6.60 26.85 -4.47
CA ALA A 560 7.47 27.39 -3.42
C ALA A 560 8.98 27.13 -3.63
N GLY A 561 9.44 27.17 -4.89
CA GLY A 561 10.84 26.94 -5.26
C GLY A 561 11.22 25.47 -5.45
N ILE A 562 10.32 24.53 -5.18
CA ILE A 562 10.51 23.09 -5.41
C ILE A 562 9.91 22.74 -6.77
N ILE A 563 10.75 22.28 -7.69
CA ILE A 563 10.35 21.74 -9.00
C ILE A 563 10.70 20.26 -8.98
N THR A 564 9.68 19.42 -8.82
CA THR A 564 9.86 17.97 -8.71
C THR A 564 8.75 17.25 -9.46
N THR A 565 9.06 16.09 -10.02
CA THR A 565 8.10 15.17 -10.62
C THR A 565 7.98 13.97 -9.69
N LEU A 566 6.79 13.78 -9.11
CA LEU A 566 6.47 12.63 -8.27
C LEU A 566 5.88 11.52 -9.12
N ASN A 567 6.18 10.28 -8.80
CA ASN A 567 5.56 9.14 -9.47
C ASN A 567 4.21 8.83 -8.81
N ALA A 568 3.20 8.54 -9.62
CA ALA A 568 1.85 8.19 -9.19
C ALA A 568 1.29 7.11 -10.12
N ARG A 569 1.91 5.92 -10.10
CA ARG A 569 1.50 4.73 -10.87
C ARG A 569 0.29 4.08 -10.21
N THR A 570 -0.86 4.72 -10.39
CA THR A 570 -2.10 4.34 -9.72
C THR A 570 -3.13 3.90 -10.73
N SER A 571 -3.87 2.85 -10.39
CA SER A 571 -5.11 2.50 -11.09
C SER A 571 -6.23 3.37 -10.56
N ILE A 572 -6.94 4.08 -11.42
CA ILE A 572 -8.09 4.90 -11.03
C ILE A 572 -9.36 4.08 -11.22
N LEU A 573 -10.13 3.96 -10.14
CA LEU A 573 -11.51 3.48 -10.17
C LEU A 573 -12.42 4.65 -9.80
N ALA A 574 -13.20 5.12 -10.77
CA ALA A 574 -14.06 6.30 -10.59
C ALA A 574 -15.54 5.93 -10.72
N SER A 575 -16.41 6.55 -9.93
CA SER A 575 -17.85 6.59 -10.19
C SER A 575 -18.27 7.97 -10.68
N ALA A 576 -19.16 8.00 -11.67
CA ALA A 576 -19.78 9.23 -12.16
C ALA A 576 -21.30 9.06 -12.22
N ASN A 577 -22.00 10.14 -11.91
CA ASN A 577 -23.45 10.22 -12.07
C ASN A 577 -23.79 11.10 -13.28
N PRO A 578 -24.88 10.80 -14.01
CA PRO A 578 -25.32 11.65 -15.11
C PRO A 578 -25.80 13.01 -14.59
N ILE A 579 -25.73 14.05 -15.44
CA ILE A 579 -26.01 15.46 -15.09
C ILE A 579 -27.40 15.64 -14.43
N GLY A 580 -28.39 14.86 -14.87
CA GLY A 580 -29.77 14.90 -14.38
C GLY A 580 -30.11 13.89 -13.27
N SER A 581 -29.12 13.23 -12.67
CA SER A 581 -29.29 12.07 -11.77
C SER A 581 -29.94 10.83 -12.39
N LYS A 582 -30.72 10.98 -13.46
CA LYS A 582 -31.26 9.88 -14.26
C LYS A 582 -30.70 9.94 -15.68
N TYR A 583 -30.33 8.78 -16.19
CA TYR A 583 -29.86 8.65 -17.57
C TYR A 583 -31.01 8.92 -18.56
N ASN A 584 -30.81 9.89 -19.47
CA ASN A 584 -31.79 10.16 -20.54
C ASN A 584 -31.37 9.39 -21.81
N PRO A 585 -32.16 8.40 -22.29
CA PRO A 585 -31.86 7.65 -23.51
C PRO A 585 -31.92 8.50 -24.79
N ASP A 586 -32.55 9.66 -24.76
CA ASP A 586 -32.68 10.56 -25.91
C ASP A 586 -31.41 11.37 -26.19
N LEU A 587 -30.54 11.52 -25.18
CA LEU A 587 -29.27 12.22 -25.26
C LEU A 587 -28.12 11.24 -25.51
N SER A 588 -27.04 11.73 -26.14
CA SER A 588 -25.86 10.89 -26.36
C SER A 588 -25.13 10.64 -25.03
N VAL A 589 -24.46 9.49 -24.94
CA VAL A 589 -23.68 9.06 -23.77
C VAL A 589 -22.67 10.13 -23.35
N VAL A 590 -21.96 10.72 -24.32
CA VAL A 590 -20.94 11.75 -24.05
C VAL A 590 -21.56 13.02 -23.47
N GLN A 591 -22.74 13.42 -23.93
CA GLN A 591 -23.46 14.59 -23.40
C GLN A 591 -24.07 14.31 -22.02
N ASN A 592 -24.46 13.08 -21.74
CA ASN A 592 -25.04 12.70 -20.46
C ASN A 592 -24.04 12.71 -19.29
N ILE A 593 -22.74 12.50 -19.57
CA ILE A 593 -21.71 12.24 -18.55
C ILE A 593 -20.87 13.50 -18.19
N ASP A 594 -21.04 14.64 -18.87
CA ASP A 594 -20.28 15.88 -18.61
C ASP A 594 -18.75 15.72 -18.54
N LEU A 595 -18.19 14.80 -19.33
CA LEU A 595 -16.75 14.58 -19.39
C LEU A 595 -16.21 14.90 -20.78
N PRO A 596 -15.09 15.66 -20.88
CA PRO A 596 -14.41 15.86 -22.14
C PRO A 596 -14.00 14.52 -22.79
N PRO A 597 -14.18 14.32 -24.11
CA PRO A 597 -13.75 13.10 -24.81
C PRO A 597 -12.29 12.69 -24.59
N PRO A 598 -11.31 13.63 -24.47
CA PRO A 598 -9.93 13.28 -24.15
C PRO A 598 -9.76 12.53 -22.83
N LEU A 599 -10.60 12.82 -21.83
CA LEU A 599 -10.57 12.15 -20.53
C LEU A 599 -11.22 10.77 -20.61
N LEU A 600 -12.37 10.68 -21.27
CA LEU A 600 -13.12 9.42 -21.43
C LEU A 600 -12.28 8.36 -22.16
N SER A 601 -11.52 8.77 -23.20
CA SER A 601 -10.61 7.87 -23.92
C SER A 601 -9.42 7.33 -23.12
N ARG A 602 -9.20 7.80 -21.89
CA ARG A 602 -8.13 7.33 -20.97
C ARG A 602 -8.63 6.34 -19.92
N PHE A 603 -9.94 6.12 -19.87
CA PHE A 603 -10.50 4.98 -19.18
C PHE A 603 -10.50 3.80 -20.16
N ASP A 604 -9.94 2.67 -19.72
CA ASP A 604 -9.86 1.46 -20.51
C ASP A 604 -11.23 0.78 -20.58
N LEU A 605 -11.96 0.79 -19.46
CA LEU A 605 -13.33 0.27 -19.35
C LEU A 605 -14.26 1.35 -18.79
N VAL A 606 -15.38 1.54 -19.47
CA VAL A 606 -16.46 2.44 -19.03
C VAL A 606 -17.73 1.62 -18.97
N TYR A 607 -18.23 1.36 -17.77
CA TYR A 607 -19.47 0.62 -17.53
C TYR A 607 -20.64 1.57 -17.35
N LEU A 608 -21.75 1.30 -18.03
CA LEU A 608 -23.04 1.96 -17.82
C LEU A 608 -23.95 1.07 -16.98
N MET A 609 -24.11 1.41 -15.71
CA MET A 609 -25.11 0.81 -14.83
C MET A 609 -26.41 1.60 -14.93
N LEU A 610 -27.32 1.12 -15.75
CA LEU A 610 -28.67 1.67 -15.88
C LEU A 610 -29.61 0.93 -14.93
N ASP A 611 -30.38 1.69 -14.16
CA ASP A 611 -31.45 1.14 -13.32
C ASP A 611 -32.62 0.72 -14.22
N LYS A 612 -32.79 -0.59 -14.42
CA LYS A 612 -33.89 -1.15 -15.23
C LYS A 612 -34.95 -1.66 -14.27
N VAL A 613 -36.16 -1.13 -14.41
CA VAL A 613 -37.33 -1.62 -13.66
C VAL A 613 -37.75 -2.96 -14.25
N ASP A 614 -37.34 -4.06 -13.61
CA ASP A 614 -37.76 -5.43 -13.94
C ASP A 614 -38.25 -6.15 -12.69
N GLU A 615 -39.53 -6.49 -12.65
CA GLU A 615 -40.15 -7.16 -11.50
C GLU A 615 -39.51 -8.51 -11.14
N ARG A 616 -38.82 -9.16 -12.07
CA ARG A 616 -38.14 -10.44 -11.81
C ARG A 616 -36.81 -10.22 -11.10
N ALA A 617 -35.98 -9.32 -11.62
CA ALA A 617 -34.69 -8.93 -11.06
C ALA A 617 -34.89 -8.30 -9.68
N ASP A 618 -35.80 -7.33 -9.57
CA ASP A 618 -36.12 -6.65 -8.30
C ASP A 618 -36.58 -7.63 -7.23
N ARG A 619 -37.40 -8.63 -7.60
CA ARG A 619 -37.85 -9.66 -6.66
C ARG A 619 -36.71 -10.60 -6.23
N GLN A 620 -35.73 -10.86 -7.09
CA GLN A 620 -34.54 -11.64 -6.73
C GLN A 620 -33.61 -10.84 -5.82
N LEU A 621 -33.33 -9.59 -6.17
CA LEU A 621 -32.55 -8.65 -5.38
C LEU A 621 -33.16 -8.43 -3.99
N ALA A 622 -34.48 -8.21 -3.91
CA ALA A 622 -35.17 -8.04 -2.64
C ALA A 622 -35.09 -9.29 -1.76
N ARG A 623 -35.21 -10.50 -2.35
CA ARG A 623 -35.00 -11.76 -1.61
C ARG A 623 -33.58 -11.89 -1.11
N HIS A 624 -32.59 -11.54 -1.94
CA HIS A 624 -31.18 -11.64 -1.60
C HIS A 624 -30.80 -10.67 -0.46
N LEU A 625 -31.25 -9.42 -0.54
CA LEU A 625 -31.06 -8.45 0.54
C LEU A 625 -31.76 -8.91 1.82
N ALA A 626 -33.01 -9.36 1.73
CA ALA A 626 -33.75 -9.87 2.89
C ALA A 626 -33.06 -11.09 3.53
N SER A 627 -32.50 -12.01 2.74
CA SER A 627 -31.72 -13.14 3.29
C SER A 627 -30.46 -12.68 4.00
N MET A 628 -29.76 -11.68 3.48
CA MET A 628 -28.55 -11.15 4.10
C MET A 628 -28.83 -10.50 5.47
N TYR A 629 -30.01 -9.89 5.66
CA TYR A 629 -30.40 -9.31 6.95
C TYR A 629 -30.96 -10.32 7.95
N LEU A 630 -31.39 -11.52 7.50
CA LEU A 630 -31.90 -12.58 8.37
C LEU A 630 -30.75 -13.45 8.92
N ASP A 631 -29.77 -13.75 8.07
CA ASP A 631 -28.56 -14.46 8.46
C ASP A 631 -27.51 -13.42 8.88
N ASP A 632 -27.44 -13.09 10.18
CA ASP A 632 -26.48 -12.13 10.77
C ASP A 632 -25.00 -12.41 10.43
N THR A 633 -24.71 -13.58 9.85
CA THR A 633 -23.43 -13.92 9.21
C THR A 633 -23.57 -13.88 7.67
N PRO A 634 -22.97 -12.89 6.98
CA PRO A 634 -23.00 -12.79 5.52
C PRO A 634 -22.19 -13.89 4.80
N GLU A 635 -21.51 -14.77 5.54
CA GLU A 635 -20.67 -15.84 5.00
C GLU A 635 -21.46 -16.89 4.20
N ASN A 636 -22.78 -17.00 4.41
CA ASN A 636 -23.64 -18.01 3.78
C ASN A 636 -24.69 -17.47 2.78
N ALA A 637 -24.67 -16.17 2.45
CA ALA A 637 -25.72 -15.56 1.63
C ALA A 637 -25.73 -16.02 0.15
N SER A 638 -24.67 -16.67 -0.32
CA SER A 638 -24.67 -17.39 -1.60
C SER A 638 -24.65 -18.89 -1.35
N ARG A 639 -25.54 -19.65 -2.01
CA ARG A 639 -25.49 -21.14 -2.07
C ARG A 639 -24.17 -21.72 -2.61
N TYR A 640 -23.21 -20.86 -2.96
CA TYR A 640 -21.97 -21.16 -3.65
C TYR A 640 -20.78 -20.77 -2.78
N GLU A 641 -19.69 -21.52 -2.89
CA GLU A 641 -18.43 -21.33 -2.15
C GLU A 641 -17.86 -19.91 -2.36
N VAL A 642 -17.68 -19.14 -1.29
CA VAL A 642 -17.03 -17.82 -1.33
C VAL A 642 -15.64 -17.93 -0.72
N LEU A 643 -14.65 -17.30 -1.35
CA LEU A 643 -13.30 -17.22 -0.80
C LEU A 643 -13.23 -16.12 0.27
N PRO A 644 -12.61 -16.39 1.44
CA PRO A 644 -12.29 -15.36 2.41
C PRO A 644 -11.44 -14.24 1.79
N ILE A 645 -11.70 -13.00 2.23
CA ILE A 645 -11.03 -11.80 1.70
C ILE A 645 -9.52 -11.89 1.87
N GLU A 646 -9.02 -12.41 3.00
CA GLU A 646 -7.59 -12.58 3.26
C GLU A 646 -6.91 -13.51 2.23
N LYS A 647 -7.57 -14.62 1.87
CA LYS A 647 -7.05 -15.53 0.84
C LYS A 647 -7.03 -14.87 -0.53
N LEU A 648 -8.06 -14.08 -0.84
CA LEU A 648 -8.15 -13.32 -2.08
C LEU A 648 -7.03 -12.28 -2.19
N THR A 649 -6.78 -11.51 -1.13
CA THR A 649 -5.72 -10.48 -1.14
C THR A 649 -4.34 -11.10 -1.25
N MET A 650 -4.06 -12.20 -0.55
CA MET A 650 -2.81 -12.95 -0.68
C MET A 650 -2.61 -13.46 -2.11
N TYR A 651 -3.64 -14.05 -2.73
CA TYR A 651 -3.59 -14.53 -4.10
C TYR A 651 -3.29 -13.39 -5.11
N ILE A 652 -3.93 -12.23 -4.94
CA ILE A 652 -3.70 -11.07 -5.80
C ILE A 652 -2.26 -10.55 -5.68
N SER A 653 -1.72 -10.47 -4.45
CA SER A 653 -0.34 -10.05 -4.22
C SER A 653 0.66 -11.02 -4.84
N TYR A 654 0.46 -12.33 -4.63
CA TYR A 654 1.29 -13.38 -5.21
C TYR A 654 1.32 -13.31 -6.74
N ALA A 655 0.15 -13.23 -7.38
CA ALA A 655 0.04 -13.13 -8.83
C ALA A 655 0.70 -11.84 -9.39
N LYS A 656 0.68 -10.75 -8.62
CA LYS A 656 1.30 -9.47 -8.99
C LYS A 656 2.82 -9.52 -9.04
N GLU A 657 3.41 -10.20 -8.07
CA GLU A 657 4.87 -10.22 -7.87
C GLU A 657 5.55 -11.26 -8.75
N HIS A 658 5.01 -12.47 -8.84
CA HIS A 658 5.69 -13.57 -9.51
C HIS A 658 5.43 -13.68 -11.01
N ILE A 659 4.31 -13.13 -11.52
CA ILE A 659 3.83 -13.47 -12.86
C ILE A 659 3.78 -12.25 -13.76
N HIS A 660 4.54 -12.33 -14.86
CA HIS A 660 4.67 -11.29 -15.85
C HIS A 660 4.37 -11.85 -17.25
N PRO A 661 3.08 -11.90 -17.64
CA PRO A 661 2.68 -12.54 -18.89
C PRO A 661 3.29 -11.89 -20.13
N GLN A 662 3.81 -12.72 -21.02
CA GLN A 662 4.34 -12.30 -22.32
C GLN A 662 3.35 -12.58 -23.45
N LEU A 663 3.25 -11.64 -24.41
CA LEU A 663 2.33 -11.76 -25.53
C LEU A 663 2.84 -12.79 -26.55
N THR A 664 2.00 -13.77 -26.90
CA THR A 664 2.30 -14.76 -27.94
C THR A 664 1.98 -14.26 -29.34
N GLY A 665 2.58 -14.87 -30.37
CA GLY A 665 2.31 -14.51 -31.77
C GLY A 665 0.86 -14.74 -32.21
N ALA A 666 0.22 -15.80 -31.68
CA ALA A 666 -1.18 -16.10 -31.94
C ALA A 666 -2.12 -15.06 -31.31
N ALA A 667 -1.89 -14.69 -30.04
CA ALA A 667 -2.66 -13.64 -29.37
C ALA A 667 -2.53 -12.29 -30.09
N LYS A 668 -1.36 -11.97 -30.65
CA LYS A 668 -1.14 -10.76 -31.44
C LYS A 668 -2.04 -10.70 -32.69
N GLN A 669 -2.21 -11.80 -33.42
CA GLN A 669 -3.07 -11.84 -34.60
C GLN A 669 -4.53 -11.59 -34.21
N GLU A 670 -5.01 -12.29 -33.18
CA GLU A 670 -6.37 -12.13 -32.66
C GLU A 670 -6.65 -10.68 -32.21
N LEU A 671 -5.70 -10.05 -31.52
CA LEU A 671 -5.81 -8.65 -31.10
C LEU A 671 -5.94 -7.67 -32.28
N VAL A 672 -5.18 -7.90 -33.35
CA VAL A 672 -5.22 -7.06 -34.55
C VAL A 672 -6.57 -7.23 -35.25
N ASP A 673 -7.05 -8.46 -35.41
CA ASP A 673 -8.32 -8.75 -36.05
C ASP A 673 -9.49 -8.15 -35.26
N ALA A 674 -9.50 -8.34 -33.93
CA ALA A 674 -10.49 -7.75 -33.05
C ALA A 674 -10.50 -6.21 -33.08
N TYR A 675 -9.32 -5.58 -33.13
CA TYR A 675 -9.20 -4.13 -33.24
C TYR A 675 -9.73 -3.60 -34.58
N VAL A 676 -9.39 -4.26 -35.70
CA VAL A 676 -9.88 -3.89 -37.03
C VAL A 676 -11.41 -4.04 -37.09
N GLU A 677 -11.95 -5.10 -36.51
CA GLU A 677 -13.41 -5.31 -36.43
C GLU A 677 -14.10 -4.19 -35.65
N MET A 678 -13.59 -3.82 -34.47
CA MET A 678 -14.13 -2.71 -33.68
C MET A 678 -14.04 -1.36 -34.41
N ARG A 679 -12.96 -1.14 -35.16
CA ARG A 679 -12.80 0.09 -35.96
C ARG A 679 -13.78 0.14 -37.12
N LYS A 680 -14.01 -0.97 -37.82
CA LYS A 680 -15.02 -1.06 -38.91
C LYS A 680 -16.43 -0.76 -38.40
N MET A 681 -16.78 -1.25 -37.21
CA MET A 681 -18.07 -0.92 -36.58
C MET A 681 -18.22 0.57 -36.22
N GLY A 682 -17.10 1.30 -36.12
CA GLY A 682 -17.06 2.72 -35.78
C GLY A 682 -16.97 3.70 -36.97
N ASP A 683 -16.73 3.22 -38.20
CA ASP A 683 -16.35 4.04 -39.37
C ASP A 683 -17.55 4.67 -40.14
N ASP A 684 -18.71 4.77 -39.51
CA ASP A 684 -19.92 5.28 -40.19
C ASP A 684 -19.90 6.82 -40.24
N ALA A 685 -19.71 7.39 -41.45
CA ALA A 685 -19.33 8.79 -41.68
C ALA A 685 -20.32 9.87 -41.18
N ARG A 686 -21.57 9.50 -40.84
CA ARG A 686 -22.58 10.42 -40.28
C ARG A 686 -22.62 10.43 -38.75
N SER A 687 -21.86 9.55 -38.09
CA SER A 687 -21.87 9.33 -36.63
C SER A 687 -20.61 9.86 -35.91
N SER A 688 -19.70 10.55 -36.61
CA SER A 688 -18.37 10.92 -36.08
C SER A 688 -18.41 11.88 -34.89
N GLU A 689 -19.44 12.72 -34.75
CA GLU A 689 -19.56 13.66 -33.63
C GLU A 689 -20.24 13.07 -32.38
N LYS A 690 -20.95 11.94 -32.52
CA LYS A 690 -21.80 11.39 -31.44
C LYS A 690 -21.35 10.03 -30.90
N ARG A 691 -20.45 9.33 -31.60
CA ARG A 691 -19.93 8.02 -31.21
C ARG A 691 -18.45 8.13 -30.85
N ILE A 692 -18.05 7.47 -29.77
CA ILE A 692 -16.64 7.35 -29.39
C ILE A 692 -15.95 6.52 -30.47
N THR A 693 -15.11 7.13 -31.29
CA THR A 693 -14.36 6.42 -32.34
C THR A 693 -13.31 5.52 -31.70
N ALA A 694 -13.13 4.30 -32.24
CA ALA A 694 -12.11 3.37 -31.76
C ALA A 694 -10.71 3.95 -32.02
N THR A 695 -10.03 4.36 -30.95
CA THR A 695 -8.68 4.94 -31.00
C THR A 695 -7.62 3.87 -30.77
N THR A 696 -6.36 4.20 -31.07
CA THR A 696 -5.22 3.33 -30.77
C THR A 696 -5.08 3.03 -29.27
N ARG A 697 -5.60 3.90 -28.38
CA ARG A 697 -5.66 3.64 -26.93
C ARG A 697 -6.45 2.39 -26.59
N GLN A 698 -7.51 2.10 -27.35
CA GLN A 698 -8.33 0.89 -27.11
C GLN A 698 -7.55 -0.39 -27.40
N LEU A 699 -6.59 -0.37 -28.34
CA LEU A 699 -5.69 -1.49 -28.57
C LEU A 699 -4.74 -1.68 -27.37
N GLU A 700 -4.23 -0.59 -26.79
CA GLU A 700 -3.42 -0.66 -25.57
C GLU A 700 -4.25 -1.20 -24.38
N SER A 701 -5.50 -0.77 -24.24
CA SER A 701 -6.45 -1.27 -23.24
C SER A 701 -6.69 -2.77 -23.38
N LEU A 702 -6.90 -3.26 -24.62
CA LEU A 702 -7.05 -4.70 -24.88
C LEU A 702 -5.82 -5.50 -24.47
N ILE A 703 -4.61 -4.99 -24.77
CA ILE A 703 -3.37 -5.65 -24.38
C ILE A 703 -3.27 -5.74 -22.85
N ARG A 704 -3.54 -4.64 -22.13
CA ARG A 704 -3.52 -4.62 -20.66
C ARG A 704 -4.54 -5.59 -20.05
N LEU A 705 -5.76 -5.62 -20.58
CA LEU A 705 -6.83 -6.53 -20.12
C LEU A 705 -6.47 -8.00 -20.37
N SER A 706 -5.90 -8.30 -21.54
CA SER A 706 -5.47 -9.66 -21.89
C SER A 706 -4.32 -10.14 -20.98
N GLU A 707 -3.37 -9.25 -20.69
CA GLU A 707 -2.29 -9.53 -19.74
C GLU A 707 -2.82 -9.71 -18.32
N ALA A 708 -3.72 -8.85 -17.85
CA ALA A 708 -4.32 -8.98 -16.52
C ALA A 708 -5.11 -10.30 -16.37
N HIS A 709 -5.81 -10.72 -17.43
CA HIS A 709 -6.55 -11.98 -17.45
C HIS A 709 -5.60 -13.20 -17.38
N ALA A 710 -4.52 -13.19 -18.18
CA ALA A 710 -3.49 -14.23 -18.11
C ALA A 710 -2.83 -14.28 -16.72
N ARG A 711 -2.54 -13.11 -16.11
CA ARG A 711 -1.95 -13.02 -14.77
C ARG A 711 -2.87 -13.59 -13.69
N MET A 712 -4.17 -13.36 -13.79
CA MET A 712 -5.15 -13.92 -12.85
C MET A 712 -5.13 -15.45 -12.81
N GLN A 713 -4.96 -16.11 -13.96
CA GLN A 713 -4.87 -17.57 -14.08
C GLN A 713 -3.46 -18.14 -13.86
N LEU A 714 -2.54 -17.31 -13.40
CA LEU A 714 -1.12 -17.64 -13.22
C LEU A 714 -0.42 -18.12 -14.50
N HIS A 715 -0.86 -17.68 -15.69
CA HIS A 715 -0.23 -18.01 -16.96
C HIS A 715 0.92 -17.06 -17.29
N GLU A 716 2.10 -17.60 -17.61
CA GLU A 716 3.28 -16.83 -18.07
C GLU A 716 3.15 -16.32 -19.53
N HIS A 717 2.23 -16.88 -20.30
CA HIS A 717 2.02 -16.55 -21.70
C HIS A 717 0.55 -16.24 -21.98
N VAL A 718 0.30 -15.13 -22.66
CA VAL A 718 -1.06 -14.73 -23.06
C VAL A 718 -1.57 -15.65 -24.17
N ARG A 719 -2.72 -16.28 -23.95
CA ARG A 719 -3.40 -17.16 -24.92
C ARG A 719 -4.41 -16.36 -25.76
N ALA A 720 -4.83 -16.95 -26.88
CA ALA A 720 -5.87 -16.34 -27.71
C ALA A 720 -7.23 -16.29 -26.99
N ASP A 721 -7.50 -17.24 -26.08
CA ASP A 721 -8.75 -17.27 -25.32
C ASP A 721 -8.87 -16.07 -24.35
N ASP A 722 -7.75 -15.66 -23.74
CA ASP A 722 -7.67 -14.48 -22.87
C ASP A 722 -8.05 -13.20 -23.64
N VAL A 723 -7.58 -13.09 -24.88
CA VAL A 723 -7.89 -11.98 -25.78
C VAL A 723 -9.39 -11.96 -26.11
N ARG A 724 -9.99 -13.12 -26.39
CA ARG A 724 -11.43 -13.18 -26.70
C ARG A 724 -12.29 -12.75 -25.51
N GLU A 725 -11.92 -13.12 -24.29
CA GLU A 725 -12.65 -12.66 -23.09
C GLU A 725 -12.45 -11.16 -22.84
N ALA A 726 -11.24 -10.63 -23.02
CA ALA A 726 -10.99 -9.19 -22.93
C ALA A 726 -11.82 -8.40 -23.96
N VAL A 727 -11.90 -8.90 -25.20
CA VAL A 727 -12.75 -8.34 -26.25
C VAL A 727 -14.23 -8.47 -25.90
N ARG A 728 -14.66 -9.58 -25.28
CA ARG A 728 -16.04 -9.76 -24.79
C ARG A 728 -16.39 -8.67 -23.78
N LEU A 729 -15.58 -8.48 -22.74
CA LEU A 729 -15.79 -7.46 -21.71
C LEU A 729 -15.86 -6.05 -22.31
N MET A 730 -14.91 -5.74 -23.19
CA MET A 730 -14.86 -4.44 -23.86
C MET A 730 -16.09 -4.22 -24.76
N ARG A 731 -16.51 -5.25 -25.51
CA ARG A 731 -17.73 -5.20 -26.31
C ARG A 731 -18.96 -5.07 -25.47
N THR A 732 -19.08 -5.75 -24.33
CA THR A 732 -20.24 -5.58 -23.43
C THR A 732 -20.32 -4.15 -22.92
N ALA A 733 -19.19 -3.59 -22.46
CA ALA A 733 -19.11 -2.19 -22.06
C ALA A 733 -19.50 -1.24 -23.22
N ILE A 734 -19.13 -1.57 -24.46
CA ILE A 734 -19.49 -0.77 -25.65
C ILE A 734 -20.94 -1.00 -26.11
N LYS A 735 -21.45 -2.22 -25.97
CA LYS A 735 -22.76 -2.66 -26.47
C LYS A 735 -23.89 -2.15 -25.57
N ASP A 736 -23.62 -1.85 -24.31
CA ASP A 736 -24.54 -1.04 -23.50
C ASP A 736 -24.70 0.40 -24.07
N TYR A 737 -23.75 0.87 -24.89
CA TYR A 737 -23.93 2.10 -25.69
C TYR A 737 -24.69 1.88 -27.01
N ALA A 738 -25.15 0.66 -27.33
CA ALA A 738 -25.63 0.31 -28.65
C ALA A 738 -26.85 1.16 -29.04
N THR A 739 -26.51 2.19 -29.78
CA THR A 739 -27.40 3.05 -30.52
C THR A 739 -27.64 2.41 -31.88
N ASP A 740 -28.89 2.46 -32.34
CA ASP A 740 -29.26 1.97 -33.66
C ASP A 740 -28.45 2.73 -34.74
N PRO A 741 -27.69 2.03 -35.64
CA PRO A 741 -26.71 2.65 -36.54
C PRO A 741 -27.27 3.74 -37.45
N ARG A 742 -28.59 3.76 -37.68
CA ARG A 742 -29.26 4.79 -38.49
C ARG A 742 -29.70 6.02 -37.70
N THR A 743 -30.02 5.87 -36.42
CA THR A 743 -30.66 6.93 -35.62
C THR A 743 -29.77 7.49 -34.53
N GLY A 744 -28.70 6.78 -34.13
CA GLY A 744 -27.83 7.21 -33.05
C GLY A 744 -28.53 7.25 -31.69
N ARG A 745 -29.68 6.57 -31.55
CA ARG A 745 -30.51 6.49 -30.34
C ARG A 745 -30.47 5.08 -29.75
N ILE A 746 -30.52 4.97 -28.43
CA ILE A 746 -30.58 3.68 -27.75
C ILE A 746 -32.01 3.15 -27.91
N ASP A 747 -32.17 2.04 -28.63
CA ASP A 747 -33.48 1.40 -28.78
C ASP A 747 -33.76 0.54 -27.54
N MET A 748 -34.50 1.08 -26.57
CA MET A 748 -34.87 0.38 -25.32
C MET A 748 -35.57 -0.96 -25.58
N ASN A 749 -36.21 -1.12 -26.75
CA ASN A 749 -36.82 -2.37 -27.15
C ASN A 749 -35.80 -3.49 -27.41
N MET A 750 -34.60 -3.16 -27.92
CA MET A 750 -33.52 -4.13 -28.13
C MET A 750 -33.00 -4.67 -26.80
N VAL A 751 -33.03 -3.85 -25.75
CA VAL A 751 -32.59 -4.20 -24.40
C VAL A 751 -33.66 -4.98 -23.63
N GLN A 752 -34.94 -4.64 -23.81
CA GLN A 752 -36.07 -5.28 -23.10
C GLN A 752 -36.55 -6.59 -23.73
N THR A 753 -36.48 -6.72 -25.06
CA THR A 753 -37.02 -7.88 -25.78
C THR A 753 -35.96 -8.73 -26.48
N GLY A 754 -34.69 -8.31 -26.47
CA GLY A 754 -33.59 -8.98 -27.17
C GLY A 754 -33.68 -8.94 -28.70
N THR A 755 -34.84 -8.59 -29.25
CA THR A 755 -35.06 -8.42 -30.69
C THR A 755 -34.88 -6.96 -31.08
N SER A 756 -33.91 -6.64 -31.94
CA SER A 756 -33.77 -5.31 -32.52
C SER A 756 -34.93 -4.99 -33.48
N ALA A 757 -35.22 -3.72 -33.75
CA ALA A 757 -36.18 -3.34 -34.80
C ALA A 757 -35.81 -3.96 -36.16
N ALA A 758 -34.51 -4.04 -36.47
CA ALA A 758 -34.00 -4.73 -37.65
C ALA A 758 -34.26 -6.23 -37.63
N GLN A 759 -34.09 -6.89 -36.47
CA GLN A 759 -34.36 -8.32 -36.31
C GLN A 759 -35.85 -8.64 -36.28
N ARG A 760 -36.70 -7.74 -35.78
CA ARG A 760 -38.16 -7.86 -35.93
C ARG A 760 -38.53 -7.79 -37.41
N VAL A 761 -38.02 -6.81 -38.15
CA VAL A 761 -38.23 -6.73 -39.60
C VAL A 761 -37.69 -7.99 -40.29
N LEU A 762 -36.49 -8.45 -39.95
CA LEU A 762 -35.91 -9.68 -40.48
C LEU A 762 -36.78 -10.91 -40.16
N GLN A 763 -37.29 -11.03 -38.94
CA GLN A 763 -38.20 -12.12 -38.55
C GLN A 763 -39.53 -12.03 -39.30
N THR A 764 -40.07 -10.84 -39.53
CA THR A 764 -41.27 -10.68 -40.35
C THR A 764 -41.01 -11.07 -41.80
N THR A 765 -39.87 -10.63 -42.38
CA THR A 765 -39.44 -11.01 -43.73
C THR A 765 -39.19 -12.51 -43.83
N LEU A 766 -38.53 -13.12 -42.85
CA LEU A 766 -38.30 -14.56 -42.76
C LEU A 766 -39.61 -15.34 -42.65
N ARG A 767 -40.57 -14.85 -41.88
CA ARG A 767 -41.91 -15.47 -41.79
C ARG A 767 -42.63 -15.44 -43.14
N GLU A 768 -42.58 -14.32 -43.85
CA GLU A 768 -43.13 -14.22 -45.20
C GLU A 768 -42.40 -15.11 -46.21
N ASP A 769 -41.07 -15.19 -46.13
CA ASP A 769 -40.25 -16.02 -47.01
C ASP A 769 -40.47 -17.52 -46.73
N VAL A 770 -40.66 -17.93 -45.46
CA VAL A 770 -41.03 -19.30 -45.09
C VAL A 770 -42.39 -19.67 -45.67
N LEU A 771 -43.38 -18.78 -45.61
CA LEU A 771 -44.69 -19.00 -46.22
C LEU A 771 -44.58 -19.13 -47.76
N ARG A 772 -43.80 -18.27 -48.42
CA ARG A 772 -43.51 -18.37 -49.86
C ARG A 772 -42.78 -19.66 -50.24
N ALA A 773 -41.82 -20.10 -49.42
CA ALA A 773 -41.08 -21.33 -49.65
C ALA A 773 -41.96 -22.58 -49.51
N ILE A 774 -42.93 -22.57 -48.58
CA ILE A 774 -43.90 -23.65 -48.41
C ILE A 774 -44.83 -23.71 -49.63
N GLU A 775 -45.35 -22.58 -50.10
CA GLU A 775 -46.20 -22.52 -51.30
C GLU A 775 -45.47 -23.03 -52.56
N ALA A 776 -44.17 -22.73 -52.68
CA ALA A 776 -43.36 -23.18 -53.81
C ALA A 776 -42.95 -24.67 -53.76
N VAL A 777 -43.15 -25.36 -52.64
CA VAL A 777 -42.79 -26.80 -52.43
C VAL A 777 -44.05 -27.66 -52.28
N GLU A 778 -45.22 -27.06 -52.14
CA GLU A 778 -46.47 -27.73 -51.83
C GLU A 778 -46.90 -28.70 -52.96
N ASN A 779 -46.73 -30.01 -52.72
CA ASN A 779 -47.27 -31.09 -53.54
C ASN A 779 -48.25 -31.90 -52.69
N ASN A 780 -49.53 -31.97 -53.08
CA ASN A 780 -50.61 -32.65 -52.34
C ASN A 780 -50.82 -32.18 -50.88
N GLY A 781 -50.64 -30.88 -50.60
CA GLY A 781 -51.01 -30.28 -49.30
C GLY A 781 -50.06 -30.59 -48.14
N SER A 782 -48.84 -31.04 -48.41
CA SER A 782 -47.77 -31.19 -47.41
C SER A 782 -46.39 -30.95 -48.04
N ALA A 783 -45.57 -30.10 -47.42
CA ALA A 783 -44.18 -29.85 -47.82
C ALA A 783 -43.20 -30.59 -46.88
N ARG A 784 -42.09 -31.11 -47.41
CA ARG A 784 -41.05 -31.75 -46.57
C ARG A 784 -40.16 -30.69 -45.92
N TYR A 785 -39.91 -30.82 -44.62
CA TYR A 785 -39.11 -29.87 -43.84
C TYR A 785 -37.71 -29.67 -44.44
N ALA A 786 -37.04 -30.75 -44.85
CA ALA A 786 -35.69 -30.69 -45.44
C ALA A 786 -35.63 -29.91 -46.77
N GLU A 787 -36.70 -29.95 -47.57
CA GLU A 787 -36.76 -29.24 -48.85
C GLU A 787 -37.04 -27.74 -48.66
N VAL A 788 -37.87 -27.40 -47.67
CA VAL A 788 -38.15 -26.00 -47.30
C VAL A 788 -36.89 -25.32 -46.74
N VAL A 789 -36.16 -25.99 -45.85
CA VAL A 789 -34.89 -25.47 -45.29
C VAL A 789 -33.84 -25.29 -46.38
N ARG A 790 -33.74 -26.24 -47.32
CA ARG A 790 -32.79 -26.15 -48.43
C ARG A 790 -33.10 -24.99 -49.38
N LYS A 791 -34.38 -24.79 -49.75
CA LYS A 791 -34.78 -23.64 -50.57
C LYS A 791 -34.58 -22.30 -49.88
N LEU A 792 -34.81 -22.22 -48.56
CA LEU A 792 -34.52 -21.02 -47.78
C LEU A 792 -33.01 -20.73 -47.72
N GLY A 793 -32.19 -21.77 -47.61
CA GLY A 793 -30.73 -21.67 -47.67
C GLY A 793 -30.19 -21.26 -49.05
N ASP A 794 -30.85 -21.68 -50.14
CA ASP A 794 -30.47 -21.29 -51.50
C ASP A 794 -30.92 -19.85 -51.85
N ALA A 795 -31.98 -19.34 -51.22
CA ALA A 795 -32.53 -18.00 -51.46
C ALA A 795 -31.76 -16.87 -50.76
N HIS A 796 -31.08 -17.18 -49.65
CA HIS A 796 -30.32 -16.21 -48.85
C HIS A 796 -28.81 -16.55 -48.92
N ALA A 797 -28.01 -15.63 -49.46
CA ALA A 797 -26.56 -15.80 -49.63
C ALA A 797 -25.78 -15.72 -48.30
N GLU A 798 -26.36 -15.10 -47.27
CA GLU A 798 -25.90 -15.19 -45.88
C GLU A 798 -26.52 -16.43 -45.24
N SER A 799 -25.67 -17.32 -44.72
CA SER A 799 -26.09 -18.56 -44.06
C SER A 799 -26.93 -18.25 -42.81
N LEU A 800 -28.25 -18.21 -42.97
CA LEU A 800 -29.20 -18.15 -41.85
C LEU A 800 -28.96 -19.33 -40.91
N SER A 801 -28.98 -19.08 -39.60
CA SER A 801 -28.80 -20.16 -38.62
C SER A 801 -30.00 -21.11 -38.65
N ALA A 802 -29.77 -22.42 -38.55
CA ALA A 802 -30.85 -23.40 -38.51
C ALA A 802 -31.81 -23.17 -37.33
N PHE A 803 -31.34 -22.47 -36.29
CA PHE A 803 -32.11 -22.07 -35.13
C PHE A 803 -33.15 -20.98 -35.48
N GLU A 804 -32.77 -19.94 -36.23
CA GLU A 804 -33.68 -18.85 -36.65
C GLU A 804 -34.81 -19.36 -37.55
N ILE A 805 -34.50 -20.27 -38.48
CA ILE A 805 -35.51 -20.90 -39.35
C ILE A 805 -36.49 -21.73 -38.49
N ALA A 806 -35.97 -22.48 -37.52
CA ALA A 806 -36.79 -23.28 -36.61
C ALA A 806 -37.63 -22.42 -35.65
N GLU A 807 -37.14 -21.23 -35.26
CA GLU A 807 -37.87 -20.25 -34.47
C GLU A 807 -38.99 -19.59 -35.28
N ALA A 808 -38.72 -19.20 -36.53
CA ALA A 808 -39.74 -18.66 -37.43
C ALA A 808 -40.88 -19.66 -37.69
N ILE A 809 -40.55 -20.94 -37.94
CA ILE A 809 -41.54 -22.01 -38.11
C ILE A 809 -42.33 -22.26 -36.82
N ARG A 810 -41.67 -22.25 -35.65
CA ARG A 810 -42.36 -22.37 -34.35
C ARG A 810 -43.31 -21.20 -34.09
N GLY A 811 -42.91 -19.97 -34.43
CA GLY A 811 -43.77 -18.79 -34.36
C GLY A 811 -45.02 -18.94 -35.23
N LEU A 812 -44.84 -19.35 -36.49
CA LEU A 812 -45.95 -19.60 -37.42
C LEU A 812 -46.84 -20.78 -36.98
N THR A 813 -46.30 -21.73 -36.21
CA THR A 813 -47.08 -22.83 -35.63
C THR A 813 -47.91 -22.35 -34.43
N GLN A 814 -47.36 -21.48 -33.59
CA GLN A 814 -48.11 -20.87 -32.47
C GLN A 814 -49.22 -19.94 -32.96
N GLU A 815 -49.00 -19.24 -34.07
CA GLU A 815 -50.00 -18.39 -34.72
C GLU A 815 -51.07 -19.19 -35.49
N GLY A 816 -50.89 -20.52 -35.61
CA GLY A 816 -51.83 -21.41 -36.27
C GLY A 816 -51.81 -21.32 -37.81
N ALA A 817 -50.83 -20.64 -38.41
CA ALA A 817 -50.67 -20.54 -39.86
C ALA A 817 -50.09 -21.83 -40.48
N ILE A 818 -49.39 -22.63 -39.68
CA ILE A 818 -48.70 -23.85 -40.09
C ILE A 818 -48.92 -24.96 -39.06
N VAL A 819 -49.11 -26.19 -39.53
CA VAL A 819 -49.11 -27.41 -38.71
C VAL A 819 -47.93 -28.29 -39.11
N VAL A 820 -47.02 -28.53 -38.16
CA VAL A 820 -45.89 -29.44 -38.34
C VAL A 820 -46.28 -30.82 -37.85
N SER A 821 -46.16 -31.84 -38.72
CA SER A 821 -46.52 -33.22 -38.44
C SER A 821 -45.31 -34.16 -38.60
N GLY A 822 -45.08 -35.01 -37.60
CA GLY A 822 -43.99 -36.00 -37.56
C GLY A 822 -42.75 -35.55 -36.78
N ASP A 823 -41.87 -36.50 -36.44
CA ASP A 823 -40.62 -36.21 -35.71
C ASP A 823 -39.38 -36.67 -36.50
N GLY A 824 -38.27 -35.94 -36.34
CA GLY A 824 -37.01 -36.18 -37.05
C GLY A 824 -37.04 -35.89 -38.57
N PRO A 825 -36.35 -36.68 -39.43
CA PRO A 825 -36.15 -36.38 -40.86
C PRO A 825 -37.41 -36.54 -41.73
N ARG A 826 -38.51 -37.06 -41.17
CA ARG A 826 -39.81 -37.19 -41.83
C ARG A 826 -40.79 -36.06 -41.51
N ARG A 827 -40.32 -34.95 -40.95
CA ARG A 827 -41.14 -33.77 -40.68
C ARG A 827 -41.78 -33.23 -41.95
N SER A 828 -43.10 -33.13 -41.91
CA SER A 828 -43.92 -32.50 -42.94
C SER A 828 -44.56 -31.24 -42.38
N ILE A 829 -44.60 -30.20 -43.21
CA ILE A 829 -45.15 -28.90 -42.88
C ILE A 829 -46.40 -28.73 -43.75
N ARG A 830 -47.55 -28.47 -43.12
CA ARG A 830 -48.80 -28.20 -43.82
C ARG A 830 -49.29 -26.81 -43.47
N LYS A 831 -49.65 -26.02 -44.49
CA LYS A 831 -50.29 -24.72 -44.29
C LYS A 831 -51.75 -24.96 -43.87
N THR A 832 -52.16 -24.34 -42.78
CA THR A 832 -53.57 -24.29 -42.38
C THR A 832 -54.26 -23.21 -43.21
N LYS A 833 -55.41 -23.54 -43.81
CA LYS A 833 -56.19 -22.60 -44.63
C LYS A 833 -56.96 -21.61 -43.76
#